data_AF-A0ABD1NN16-F1
#
_entry.id   AF-A0ABD1NN16-F1
#
_cell.length_a   1.000
_cell.length_b   1.000
_cell.length_c   1.000
_cell.angle_alpha   90.00
_cell.angle_beta   90.00
_cell.angle_gamma   90.00
#
_symmetry.space_group_name_H-M   'P 1'
#
loop_
_entity.id
_entity.type
_entity.pdbx_description
1 polymer ?
#
loop_
_entity_poly.entity_id
_entity_poly.type
_entity_poly.pdbx_seq_one_letter_code
_entity_poly.pdbx_strand_id
1 'polypeptide(L)'
;MAESTNDESLLARIQQLEQERDELRKDIEQLCMQQAGPAYLAVATRMHFQRTAGLEQEIESLKKKLAASTRDNVNLQEELSEAYRIKSQLADLHGAEVSKNMEAEKQVKFFQGCVAAAFAERDQAIIEAEKAKEKEETMSQQINGIHKRVEELTSDCLKLKECNDALQNDQAAQMKQNENLKEVINKFFQIRQHSLKEFEDASWDEKCACLLGDPEEVWSYNDASTSKYISALEEQLERLRSSVDYLQSKLRVGLEIENHLKKRVNVLEKKRLSTDKAIENSIADLKHYHSQCREQIKNLLGDGESSIKSIINVIDERVKRFELSTVPNLTPQRDAELEENESCDVHTSSQARPVSDSKGTCRSSLSADAGLQDDASDALAMALQEKVSALLLLSQQEERHLLETNVNSALQSKTEELQRNLLQVTNEKVKALMELAQLKQEHQLLLEKLGHETKQGKGVVNTVERKLLTREKDGALKNLLKKSYLRRWIGPMDVRANEVNSSSHNEGKFFNHRSSSMDFARQVMKIENATLKESMESIEHLTSSIHKLRLSLLKAKESLNSEGTISSVSEILNDVIHEAELLRTALGSSLPTSWSVEADISYIGYGVSSDTGHQECSDEKIDTVSATGLEMVELLIFSAQILRDLQTKMVSDVEVL
;
A
#
# COMPACT_ATOMS: atom_id res chain seq x y z
N MET A 1 -14.70 -46.74 -51.64
CA MET A 1 -15.05 -47.99 -50.90
C MET A 1 -16.34 -48.64 -51.40
N ALA A 2 -17.04 -48.10 -52.42
CA ALA A 2 -18.29 -48.66 -52.94
C ALA A 2 -18.16 -49.46 -54.25
N GLU A 3 -16.97 -49.49 -54.86
CA GLU A 3 -16.75 -50.18 -56.16
C GLU A 3 -16.37 -51.67 -56.00
N SER A 4 -15.68 -52.06 -54.92
CA SER A 4 -15.20 -53.44 -54.75
C SER A 4 -16.28 -54.46 -54.38
N THR A 5 -17.38 -54.02 -53.77
CA THR A 5 -18.52 -54.88 -53.41
C THR A 5 -19.37 -55.29 -54.63
N ASN A 6 -19.31 -54.51 -55.71
CA ASN A 6 -20.10 -54.77 -56.90
C ASN A 6 -19.48 -55.90 -57.74
N ASP A 7 -18.15 -55.96 -57.85
CA ASP A 7 -17.43 -57.00 -58.60
C ASP A 7 -17.58 -58.38 -57.97
N GLU A 8 -17.54 -58.50 -56.65
CA GLU A 8 -17.80 -59.77 -55.94
C GLU A 8 -19.24 -60.25 -56.14
N SER A 9 -20.20 -59.33 -56.14
CA SER A 9 -21.61 -59.67 -56.38
C SER A 9 -21.86 -60.18 -57.81
N LEU A 10 -21.17 -59.59 -58.79
CA LEU A 10 -21.25 -59.98 -60.19
C LEU A 10 -20.58 -61.33 -60.44
N LEU A 11 -19.43 -61.58 -59.82
CA LEU A 11 -18.74 -62.87 -59.88
C LEU A 11 -19.58 -64.00 -59.27
N ALA A 12 -20.19 -63.76 -58.11
CA ALA A 12 -21.10 -64.72 -57.49
C ALA A 12 -22.33 -65.01 -58.40
N ARG A 13 -22.83 -63.99 -59.10
CA ARG A 13 -23.95 -64.15 -60.05
C ARG A 13 -23.57 -64.96 -61.29
N ILE A 14 -22.35 -64.78 -61.82
CA ILE A 14 -21.85 -65.56 -62.96
C ILE A 14 -21.73 -67.04 -62.58
N GLN A 15 -21.13 -67.35 -61.42
CA GLN A 15 -21.00 -68.72 -60.95
C GLN A 15 -22.36 -69.41 -60.76
N GLN A 16 -23.36 -68.67 -60.25
CA GLN A 16 -24.73 -69.18 -60.13
C GLN A 16 -25.32 -69.53 -61.50
N LEU A 17 -25.20 -68.65 -62.50
CA LEU A 17 -25.71 -68.88 -63.85
C LEU A 17 -25.01 -70.05 -64.56
N GLU A 18 -23.71 -70.22 -64.32
CA GLU A 18 -22.95 -71.36 -64.85
C GLU A 18 -23.46 -72.69 -64.29
N GLN A 19 -23.75 -72.73 -62.98
CA GLN A 19 -24.33 -73.90 -62.32
C GLN A 19 -25.74 -74.21 -62.84
N GLU A 20 -26.60 -73.20 -62.96
CA GLU A 20 -27.96 -73.34 -63.54
C GLU A 20 -27.89 -73.91 -64.97
N ARG A 21 -26.95 -73.42 -65.79
CA ARG A 21 -26.73 -73.91 -67.16
C ARG A 21 -26.28 -75.38 -67.17
N ASP A 22 -25.39 -75.79 -66.27
CA ASP A 22 -24.93 -77.17 -66.19
C ASP A 22 -26.03 -78.14 -65.69
N GLU A 23 -26.91 -77.69 -64.79
CA GLU A 23 -28.08 -78.45 -64.35
C GLU A 23 -29.12 -78.61 -65.47
N LEU A 24 -29.43 -77.53 -66.20
CA LEU A 24 -30.31 -77.57 -67.37
C LEU A 24 -29.78 -78.52 -68.46
N ARG A 25 -28.46 -78.57 -68.63
CA ARG A 25 -27.83 -79.49 -69.58
C ARG A 25 -28.01 -80.95 -69.14
N LYS A 26 -27.78 -81.28 -67.88
CA LYS A 26 -28.02 -82.65 -67.34
C LYS A 26 -29.48 -83.08 -67.51
N ASP A 27 -30.40 -82.15 -67.29
CA ASP A 27 -31.83 -82.36 -67.46
C ASP A 27 -32.21 -82.67 -68.92
N ILE A 28 -31.65 -81.94 -69.88
CA ILE A 28 -31.83 -82.21 -71.32
C ILE A 28 -31.25 -83.58 -71.68
N GLU A 29 -30.05 -83.91 -71.20
CA GLU A 29 -29.41 -85.21 -71.44
C GLU A 29 -30.27 -86.36 -70.89
N GLN A 30 -30.86 -86.21 -69.69
CA GLN A 30 -31.76 -87.20 -69.09
C GLN A 30 -33.07 -87.38 -69.86
N LEU A 31 -33.66 -86.29 -70.38
CA LEU A 31 -34.86 -86.34 -71.23
C LEU A 31 -34.59 -87.04 -72.57
N CYS A 32 -33.44 -86.78 -73.19
CA CYS A 32 -33.02 -87.41 -74.43
C CYS A 32 -32.75 -88.92 -74.26
N MET A 33 -32.21 -89.37 -73.12
CA MET A 33 -31.97 -90.80 -72.87
C MET A 33 -33.27 -91.63 -72.69
N GLN A 34 -34.42 -91.02 -72.44
CA GLN A 34 -35.69 -91.72 -72.16
C GLN A 34 -36.75 -91.62 -73.29
N GLN A 35 -36.38 -91.06 -74.44
CA GLN A 35 -37.30 -90.64 -75.51
C GLN A 35 -38.07 -91.76 -76.26
N ALA A 36 -38.02 -93.02 -75.84
CA ALA A 36 -38.62 -94.14 -76.57
C ALA A 36 -39.38 -95.17 -75.71
N GLY A 37 -39.89 -94.81 -74.51
CA GLY A 37 -40.69 -95.74 -73.70
C GLY A 37 -41.72 -95.09 -72.76
N PRO A 38 -42.65 -95.87 -72.17
CA PRO A 38 -43.72 -95.39 -71.30
C PRO A 38 -43.26 -94.61 -70.04
N ALA A 39 -41.98 -94.67 -69.69
CA ALA A 39 -41.38 -94.05 -68.51
C ALA A 39 -41.08 -92.54 -68.65
N TYR A 40 -41.09 -91.99 -69.87
CA TYR A 40 -40.78 -90.57 -70.15
C TYR A 40 -41.63 -89.59 -69.33
N LEU A 41 -42.95 -89.84 -69.23
CA LEU A 41 -43.88 -88.98 -68.49
C LEU A 41 -43.52 -88.91 -66.99
N ALA A 42 -43.08 -90.02 -66.39
CA ALA A 42 -42.71 -90.08 -64.99
C ALA A 42 -41.44 -89.27 -64.70
N VAL A 43 -40.46 -89.28 -65.62
CA VAL A 43 -39.21 -88.51 -65.46
C VAL A 43 -39.40 -87.03 -65.71
N ALA A 44 -40.14 -86.64 -66.75
CA ALA A 44 -40.51 -85.23 -66.96
C ALA A 44 -41.26 -84.67 -65.74
N THR A 45 -42.22 -85.42 -65.20
CA THR A 45 -42.99 -85.04 -64.01
C THR A 45 -42.09 -84.91 -62.78
N ARG A 46 -41.16 -85.84 -62.56
CA ARG A 46 -40.18 -85.78 -61.45
C ARG A 46 -39.27 -84.55 -61.55
N MET A 47 -38.77 -84.23 -62.74
CA MET A 47 -37.93 -83.05 -62.97
C MET A 47 -38.73 -81.76 -62.75
N HIS A 48 -39.97 -81.70 -63.22
CA HIS A 48 -40.87 -80.58 -62.95
C HIS A 48 -41.08 -80.38 -61.46
N PHE A 49 -41.41 -81.43 -60.70
CA PHE A 49 -41.56 -81.32 -59.25
C PHE A 49 -40.27 -80.90 -58.53
N GLN A 50 -39.12 -81.40 -58.96
CA GLN A 50 -37.83 -81.02 -58.37
C GLN A 50 -37.48 -79.55 -58.64
N ARG A 51 -37.69 -79.05 -59.86
CA ARG A 51 -37.50 -77.63 -60.20
C ARG A 51 -38.49 -76.74 -59.45
N THR A 52 -39.76 -77.14 -59.35
CA THR A 52 -40.77 -76.40 -58.57
C THR A 52 -40.37 -76.33 -57.08
N ALA A 53 -39.93 -77.44 -56.48
CA ALA A 53 -39.48 -77.45 -55.09
C ALA A 53 -38.22 -76.60 -54.86
N GLY A 54 -37.27 -76.61 -55.80
CA GLY A 54 -36.09 -75.75 -55.77
C GLY A 54 -36.45 -74.26 -55.82
N LEU A 55 -37.33 -73.88 -56.76
CA LEU A 55 -37.84 -72.51 -56.87
C LEU A 55 -38.64 -72.09 -55.63
N GLU A 56 -39.45 -72.97 -55.05
CA GLU A 56 -40.17 -72.70 -53.80
C GLU A 56 -39.21 -72.44 -52.63
N GLN A 57 -38.14 -73.24 -52.51
CA GLN A 57 -37.10 -73.04 -51.49
C GLN A 57 -36.34 -71.73 -51.70
N GLU A 58 -36.00 -71.38 -52.94
CA GLU A 58 -35.37 -70.10 -53.27
C GLU A 58 -36.29 -68.92 -52.94
N ILE A 59 -37.56 -68.99 -53.33
CA ILE A 59 -38.58 -67.99 -52.99
C ILE A 59 -38.67 -67.83 -51.48
N GLU A 60 -38.70 -68.92 -50.73
CA GLU A 60 -38.76 -68.87 -49.26
C GLU A 60 -37.47 -68.28 -48.65
N SER A 61 -36.31 -68.60 -49.22
CA SER A 61 -35.03 -68.01 -48.78
C SER A 61 -34.96 -66.50 -49.07
N LEU A 62 -35.46 -66.06 -50.22
CA LEU A 62 -35.52 -64.65 -50.62
C LEU A 62 -36.52 -63.89 -49.76
N LYS A 63 -37.68 -64.49 -49.44
CA LYS A 63 -38.64 -63.92 -48.49
C LYS A 63 -38.02 -63.70 -47.11
N LYS A 64 -37.25 -64.67 -46.59
CA LYS A 64 -36.54 -64.53 -45.31
C LYS A 64 -35.50 -63.43 -45.36
N LYS A 65 -34.69 -63.34 -46.43
CA LYS A 65 -33.71 -62.26 -46.63
C LYS A 65 -34.40 -60.89 -46.74
N LEU A 66 -35.52 -60.80 -47.46
CA LEU A 66 -36.31 -59.58 -47.58
C LEU A 66 -36.87 -59.15 -46.22
N ALA A 67 -37.41 -60.09 -45.43
CA ALA A 67 -37.90 -59.81 -44.09
C ALA A 67 -36.79 -59.36 -43.13
N ALA A 68 -35.58 -59.96 -43.22
CA ALA A 68 -34.41 -59.52 -42.46
C ALA A 68 -33.99 -58.11 -42.86
N SER A 69 -33.82 -57.85 -44.16
CA SER A 69 -33.47 -56.52 -44.68
C SER A 69 -34.52 -55.44 -44.34
N THR A 70 -35.80 -55.80 -44.34
CA THR A 70 -36.88 -54.89 -43.91
C THR A 70 -36.77 -54.54 -42.43
N ARG A 71 -36.46 -55.51 -41.57
CA ARG A 71 -36.24 -55.27 -40.13
C ARG A 71 -35.02 -54.39 -39.90
N ASP A 72 -33.91 -54.66 -40.59
CA ASP A 72 -32.69 -53.86 -40.45
C ASP A 72 -32.93 -52.41 -40.91
N ASN A 73 -33.72 -52.19 -41.95
CA ASN A 73 -34.10 -50.85 -42.40
C ASN A 73 -34.93 -50.10 -41.34
N VAL A 74 -35.88 -50.77 -40.68
CA VAL A 74 -36.65 -50.18 -39.58
C VAL A 74 -35.74 -49.83 -38.39
N ASN A 75 -34.80 -50.72 -38.04
CA ASN A 75 -33.84 -50.45 -36.96
C ASN A 75 -32.94 -49.24 -37.29
N LEU A 76 -32.43 -49.16 -38.52
CA LEU A 76 -31.64 -48.00 -38.98
C LEU A 76 -32.45 -46.70 -38.96
N GLN A 77 -33.75 -46.76 -39.28
CA GLN A 77 -34.63 -45.60 -39.18
C GLN A 77 -34.83 -45.16 -37.72
N GLU A 78 -34.96 -46.09 -36.79
CA GLU A 78 -35.02 -45.81 -35.35
C GLU A 78 -33.70 -45.18 -34.86
N GLU A 79 -32.55 -45.79 -35.18
CA GLU A 79 -31.23 -45.26 -34.84
C GLU A 79 -31.00 -43.85 -35.42
N LEU A 80 -31.44 -43.60 -36.65
CA LEU A 80 -31.36 -42.28 -37.27
C LEU A 80 -32.22 -41.25 -36.51
N SER A 81 -33.45 -41.63 -36.12
CA SER A 81 -34.34 -40.77 -35.34
C SER A 81 -33.74 -40.42 -33.97
N GLU A 82 -33.10 -41.39 -33.32
CA GLU A 82 -32.42 -41.20 -32.05
C GLU A 82 -31.17 -40.33 -32.20
N ALA A 83 -30.40 -40.49 -33.27
CA ALA A 83 -29.26 -39.62 -33.59
C ALA A 83 -29.68 -38.16 -33.79
N TYR A 84 -30.80 -37.90 -34.48
CA TYR A 84 -31.35 -36.55 -34.62
C TYR A 84 -31.87 -35.99 -33.28
N ARG A 85 -32.46 -36.83 -32.43
CA ARG A 85 -32.89 -36.44 -31.08
C ARG A 85 -31.69 -36.01 -30.24
N ILE A 86 -30.63 -36.82 -30.20
CA ILE A 86 -29.38 -36.52 -29.48
C ILE A 86 -28.72 -35.26 -30.05
N LYS A 87 -28.69 -35.10 -31.38
CA LYS A 87 -28.15 -33.89 -32.03
C LYS A 87 -28.86 -32.62 -31.58
N SER A 88 -30.19 -32.68 -31.45
CA SER A 88 -31.00 -31.54 -30.99
C SER A 88 -30.69 -31.21 -29.53
N GLN A 89 -30.64 -32.23 -28.65
CA GLN A 89 -30.27 -32.05 -27.24
C GLN A 89 -28.86 -31.46 -27.08
N LEU A 90 -27.90 -31.89 -27.92
CA LEU A 90 -26.54 -31.35 -27.89
C LEU A 90 -26.51 -29.87 -28.33
N ALA A 91 -27.32 -29.48 -29.31
CA ALA A 91 -27.44 -28.09 -29.72
C ALA A 91 -28.02 -27.21 -28.60
N ASP A 92 -29.04 -27.68 -27.90
CA ASP A 92 -29.64 -26.98 -26.76
C ASP A 92 -28.64 -26.82 -25.60
N LEU A 93 -27.92 -27.89 -25.25
CA LEU A 93 -26.88 -27.86 -24.22
C LEU A 93 -25.73 -26.91 -24.59
N HIS A 94 -25.28 -26.93 -25.84
CA HIS A 94 -24.27 -26.00 -26.33
C HIS A 94 -24.77 -24.55 -26.24
N GLY A 95 -26.01 -24.28 -26.63
CA GLY A 95 -26.63 -22.96 -26.49
C GLY A 95 -26.68 -22.48 -25.04
N ALA A 96 -27.07 -23.35 -24.11
CA ALA A 96 -27.10 -23.05 -22.69
C ALA A 96 -25.70 -22.75 -22.13
N GLU A 97 -24.68 -23.54 -22.50
CA GLU A 97 -23.30 -23.32 -22.06
C GLU A 97 -22.72 -22.03 -22.64
N VAL A 98 -22.99 -21.72 -23.92
CA VAL A 98 -22.60 -20.45 -24.54
C VAL A 98 -23.24 -19.27 -23.79
N SER A 99 -24.53 -19.35 -23.46
CA SER A 99 -25.21 -18.29 -22.71
C SER A 99 -24.60 -18.10 -21.31
N LYS A 100 -24.26 -19.19 -20.62
CA LYS A 100 -23.60 -19.16 -19.32
C LYS A 100 -22.19 -18.55 -19.42
N ASN A 101 -21.44 -18.89 -20.48
CA ASN A 101 -20.12 -18.33 -20.72
C ASN A 101 -20.18 -16.82 -21.02
N MET A 102 -21.17 -16.35 -21.80
CA MET A 102 -21.38 -14.92 -22.01
C MET A 102 -21.69 -14.17 -20.70
N GLU A 103 -22.47 -14.78 -19.80
CA GLU A 103 -22.78 -14.17 -18.51
C GLU A 103 -21.55 -14.11 -17.60
N ALA A 104 -20.75 -15.18 -17.56
CA ALA A 104 -19.46 -15.18 -16.87
C ALA A 104 -18.50 -14.11 -17.42
N GLU A 105 -18.46 -13.93 -18.75
CA GLU A 105 -17.65 -12.88 -19.38
C GLU A 105 -18.10 -11.46 -18.96
N LYS A 106 -19.42 -11.22 -18.86
CA LYS A 106 -19.94 -9.94 -18.36
C LYS A 106 -19.53 -9.70 -16.91
N GLN A 107 -19.60 -10.71 -16.05
CA GLN A 107 -19.15 -10.59 -14.65
C GLN A 107 -17.65 -10.29 -14.57
N VAL A 108 -16.83 -10.97 -15.37
CA VAL A 108 -15.38 -10.69 -15.42
C VAL A 108 -15.12 -9.25 -15.86
N LYS A 109 -15.80 -8.76 -16.91
CA LYS A 109 -15.68 -7.36 -17.37
C LYS A 109 -16.14 -6.36 -16.30
N PHE A 110 -17.21 -6.68 -15.56
CA PHE A 110 -17.68 -5.87 -14.44
C PHE A 110 -16.61 -5.78 -13.34
N PHE A 111 -16.06 -6.91 -12.90
CA PHE A 111 -15.01 -6.91 -11.88
C PHE A 111 -13.73 -6.21 -12.35
N GLN A 112 -13.35 -6.36 -13.62
CA GLN A 112 -12.24 -5.59 -14.21
C GLN A 112 -12.49 -4.08 -14.14
N GLY A 113 -13.72 -3.64 -14.42
CA GLY A 113 -14.12 -2.24 -14.29
C GLY A 113 -14.05 -1.74 -12.83
N CYS A 114 -14.57 -2.52 -11.87
CA CYS A 114 -14.48 -2.18 -10.45
C CYS A 114 -13.03 -2.08 -9.96
N VAL A 115 -12.18 -3.03 -10.35
CA VAL A 115 -10.76 -3.03 -10.00
C VAL A 115 -10.04 -1.82 -10.61
N ALA A 116 -10.31 -1.49 -11.87
CA ALA A 116 -9.74 -0.31 -12.52
C ALA A 116 -10.18 0.99 -11.82
N ALA A 117 -11.46 1.12 -11.46
CA ALA A 117 -11.96 2.27 -10.71
C ALA A 117 -11.33 2.39 -9.33
N ALA A 118 -11.23 1.29 -8.57
CA ALA A 118 -10.57 1.28 -7.27
C ALA A 118 -9.09 1.67 -7.35
N PHE A 119 -8.38 1.25 -8.40
CA PHE A 119 -7.00 1.69 -8.63
C PHE A 119 -6.92 3.19 -8.96
N ALA A 120 -7.82 3.71 -9.80
CA ALA A 120 -7.87 5.13 -10.11
C ALA A 120 -8.18 5.99 -8.87
N GLU A 121 -9.13 5.55 -8.02
CA GLU A 121 -9.45 6.21 -6.74
C GLU A 121 -8.26 6.19 -5.78
N ARG A 122 -7.58 5.04 -5.65
CA ARG A 122 -6.37 4.93 -4.84
C ARG A 122 -5.28 5.87 -5.34
N ASP A 123 -5.03 5.90 -6.64
CA ASP A 123 -3.98 6.72 -7.24
C ASP A 123 -4.30 8.23 -7.05
N GLN A 124 -5.58 8.62 -7.18
CA GLN A 124 -6.04 9.97 -6.86
C GLN A 124 -5.82 10.33 -5.38
N ALA A 125 -6.18 9.41 -4.46
CA ALA A 125 -5.97 9.62 -3.02
C ALA A 125 -4.48 9.73 -2.66
N ILE A 126 -3.61 8.98 -3.34
CA ILE A 126 -2.14 9.08 -3.16
C ILE A 126 -1.65 10.47 -3.60
N ILE A 127 -2.07 10.96 -4.77
CA ILE A 127 -1.68 12.29 -5.25
C ILE A 127 -2.17 13.39 -4.30
N GLU A 128 -3.40 13.28 -3.77
CA GLU A 128 -3.93 14.22 -2.79
C GLU A 128 -3.16 14.19 -1.47
N ALA A 129 -2.78 13.00 -0.99
CA ALA A 129 -1.97 12.83 0.21
C ALA A 129 -0.55 13.40 0.03
N GLU A 130 0.08 13.19 -1.14
CA GLU A 130 1.38 13.78 -1.46
C GLU A 130 1.32 15.30 -1.48
N LYS A 131 0.27 15.87 -2.08
CA LYS A 131 0.04 17.32 -2.08
C LYS A 131 -0.22 17.88 -0.68
N ALA A 132 -0.93 17.13 0.17
CA ALA A 132 -1.14 17.52 1.56
C ALA A 132 0.18 17.50 2.35
N LYS A 133 1.01 16.48 2.14
CA LYS A 133 2.34 16.37 2.74
C LYS A 133 3.28 17.50 2.31
N GLU A 134 3.27 17.88 1.03
CA GLU A 134 4.06 19.04 0.55
C GLU A 134 3.65 20.32 1.28
N LYS A 135 2.35 20.55 1.46
CA LYS A 135 1.84 21.70 2.23
C LYS A 135 2.26 21.64 3.70
N GLU A 136 2.18 20.47 4.33
CA GLU A 136 2.65 20.27 5.70
C GLU A 136 4.15 20.59 5.84
N GLU A 137 4.97 20.13 4.89
CA GLU A 137 6.41 20.41 4.89
C GLU A 137 6.69 21.92 4.75
N THR A 138 6.00 22.61 3.85
CA THR A 138 6.13 24.08 3.72
C THR A 138 5.69 24.81 4.99
N MET A 139 4.64 24.34 5.67
CA MET A 139 4.17 24.90 6.94
C MET A 139 5.17 24.64 8.07
N SER A 140 5.75 23.44 8.12
CA SER A 140 6.80 23.08 9.09
C SER A 140 8.03 23.97 8.92
N GLN A 141 8.44 24.24 7.67
CA GLN A 141 9.53 25.20 7.39
C GLN A 141 9.20 26.62 7.88
N GLN A 142 7.96 27.08 7.69
CA GLN A 142 7.51 28.39 8.19
C GLN A 142 7.49 28.44 9.72
N ILE A 143 7.00 27.40 10.39
CA ILE A 143 6.98 27.29 11.85
C ILE A 143 8.41 27.31 12.40
N ASN A 144 9.34 26.57 11.79
CA ASN A 144 10.76 26.61 12.15
C ASN A 144 11.35 28.02 12.02
N GLY A 145 10.96 28.76 10.98
CA GLY A 145 11.34 30.17 10.82
C GLY A 145 10.74 31.09 11.89
N ILE A 146 9.50 30.86 12.31
CA ILE A 146 8.87 31.58 13.43
C ILE A 146 9.58 31.24 14.75
N HIS A 147 9.87 29.96 15.00
CA HIS A 147 10.52 29.50 16.22
C HIS A 147 11.88 30.16 16.42
N LYS A 148 12.74 30.17 15.38
CA LYS A 148 14.04 30.86 15.42
C LYS A 148 13.90 32.35 15.76
N ARG A 149 12.93 33.05 15.15
CA ARG A 149 12.68 34.47 15.47
C ARG A 149 12.22 34.67 16.92
N VAL A 150 11.43 33.75 17.46
CA VAL A 150 11.00 33.80 18.86
C VAL A 150 12.19 33.56 19.80
N GLU A 151 13.07 32.62 19.49
CA GLU A 151 14.31 32.38 20.25
C GLU A 151 15.23 33.61 20.24
N GLU A 152 15.43 34.24 19.07
CA GLU A 152 16.20 35.48 18.93
C GLU A 152 15.61 36.61 19.78
N LEU A 153 14.30 36.87 19.65
CA LEU A 153 13.61 37.90 20.45
C LEU A 153 13.65 37.60 21.95
N THR A 154 13.56 36.33 22.35
CA THR A 154 13.66 35.92 23.75
C THR A 154 15.06 36.16 24.30
N SER A 155 16.10 35.86 23.51
CA SER A 155 17.49 36.16 23.87
C SER A 155 17.72 37.65 24.04
N ASP A 156 17.17 38.46 23.14
CA ASP A 156 17.31 39.92 23.22
C ASP A 156 16.53 40.52 24.39
N CYS A 157 15.33 39.99 24.70
CA CYS A 157 14.61 40.34 25.93
C CYS A 157 15.40 40.00 27.20
N LEU A 158 16.09 38.84 27.23
CA LEU A 158 16.95 38.48 28.37
C LEU A 158 18.11 39.44 28.52
N LYS A 159 18.83 39.78 27.44
CA LYS A 159 19.92 40.77 27.48
C LYS A 159 19.45 42.15 27.94
N LEU A 160 18.30 42.60 27.45
CA LEU A 160 17.69 43.87 27.87
C LEU A 160 17.35 43.85 29.37
N LYS A 161 16.82 42.72 29.87
CA LYS A 161 16.54 42.54 31.29
C LYS A 161 17.82 42.60 32.14
N GLU A 162 18.87 41.88 31.74
CA GLU A 162 20.18 41.93 32.41
C GLU A 162 20.76 43.35 32.46
N CYS A 163 20.67 44.09 31.34
CA CYS A 163 21.12 45.47 31.27
C CYS A 163 20.29 46.39 32.18
N ASN A 164 18.97 46.20 32.22
CA ASN A 164 18.09 46.97 33.09
C ASN A 164 18.37 46.68 34.58
N ASP A 165 18.56 45.41 34.94
CA ASP A 165 18.92 45.00 36.30
C ASP A 165 20.28 45.58 36.72
N ALA A 166 21.27 45.61 35.81
CA ALA A 166 22.56 46.25 36.04
C ALA A 166 22.42 47.76 36.28
N LEU A 167 21.66 48.47 35.44
CA LEU A 167 21.39 49.90 35.62
C LEU A 167 20.68 50.20 36.93
N GLN A 168 19.73 49.36 37.34
CA GLN A 168 19.03 49.51 38.61
C GLN A 168 19.97 49.31 39.81
N ASN A 169 20.89 48.35 39.73
CA ASN A 169 21.93 48.15 40.74
C ASN A 169 22.91 49.33 40.82
N ASP A 170 23.35 49.85 39.67
CA ASP A 170 24.24 51.02 39.60
C ASP A 170 23.55 52.25 40.17
N GLN A 171 22.28 52.47 39.85
CA GLN A 171 21.49 53.56 40.43
C GLN A 171 21.40 53.44 41.95
N ALA A 172 21.13 52.23 42.48
CA ALA A 172 21.10 51.99 43.92
C ALA A 172 22.46 52.22 44.59
N ALA A 173 23.55 51.80 43.95
CA ALA A 173 24.92 52.01 44.42
C ALA A 173 25.28 53.51 44.45
N GLN A 174 24.93 54.26 43.40
CA GLN A 174 25.11 55.72 43.34
C GLN A 174 24.28 56.44 44.39
N MET A 175 23.02 56.04 44.61
CA MET A 175 22.20 56.61 45.69
C MET A 175 22.84 56.37 47.06
N LYS A 176 23.37 55.17 47.32
CA LYS A 176 24.07 54.87 48.57
C LYS A 176 25.37 55.67 48.71
N GLN A 177 26.15 55.83 47.64
CA GLN A 177 27.34 56.69 47.64
C GLN A 177 26.97 58.15 47.92
N ASN A 178 25.90 58.66 47.32
CA ASN A 178 25.42 60.02 47.58
C ASN A 178 25.03 60.22 49.05
N GLU A 179 24.36 59.25 49.67
CA GLU A 179 24.07 59.32 51.12
C GLU A 179 25.35 59.31 51.97
N ASN A 180 26.33 58.46 51.65
CA ASN A 180 27.62 58.48 52.34
C ASN A 180 28.36 59.81 52.16
N LEU A 181 28.37 60.37 50.93
CA LEU A 181 29.00 61.65 50.64
C LEU A 181 28.32 62.79 51.39
N LYS A 182 26.99 62.79 51.46
CA LYS A 182 26.23 63.73 52.30
C LYS A 182 26.70 63.63 53.76
N GLU A 183 26.79 62.43 54.35
CA GLU A 183 27.33 62.30 55.72
C GLU A 183 28.74 62.89 55.87
N VAL A 184 29.63 62.61 54.91
CA VAL A 184 31.00 63.12 54.89
C VAL A 184 31.01 64.65 54.80
N ILE A 185 30.27 65.23 53.86
CA ILE A 185 30.12 66.69 53.70
C ILE A 185 29.63 67.31 55.00
N ASN A 186 28.66 66.68 55.68
CA ASN A 186 28.16 67.18 56.97
C ASN A 186 29.24 67.20 58.04
N LYS A 187 30.05 66.13 58.13
CA LYS A 187 31.16 66.05 59.10
C LYS A 187 32.23 67.12 58.83
N PHE A 188 32.65 67.29 57.57
CA PHE A 188 33.62 68.32 57.20
C PHE A 188 33.07 69.73 57.43
N PHE A 189 31.80 69.95 57.10
CA PHE A 189 31.13 71.22 57.36
C PHE A 189 31.03 71.51 58.86
N GLN A 190 30.73 70.51 59.70
CA GLN A 190 30.76 70.66 61.17
C GLN A 190 32.16 71.01 61.69
N ILE A 191 33.22 70.36 61.20
CA ILE A 191 34.61 70.66 61.57
C ILE A 191 34.94 72.13 61.23
N ARG A 192 34.53 72.59 60.05
CA ARG A 192 34.65 73.99 59.64
C ARG A 192 33.81 74.93 60.50
N GLN A 193 32.58 74.56 60.85
CA GLN A 193 31.69 75.38 61.68
C GLN A 193 32.24 75.53 63.11
N HIS A 194 32.95 74.52 63.62
CA HIS A 194 33.64 74.61 64.90
C HIS A 194 34.84 75.58 64.89
N SER A 195 35.45 75.86 63.73
CA SER A 195 36.53 76.84 63.59
C SER A 195 36.04 78.27 63.29
N LEU A 196 34.88 78.42 62.64
CA LEU A 196 34.26 79.72 62.30
C LEU A 196 32.84 79.80 62.90
N LYS A 197 32.73 80.51 64.03
CA LYS A 197 31.67 80.41 65.05
C LYS A 197 30.24 80.88 64.69
N GLU A 198 29.87 81.09 63.42
CA GLU A 198 28.54 81.60 63.05
C GLU A 198 28.09 81.11 61.66
N PHE A 199 27.17 80.13 61.58
CA PHE A 199 26.37 79.86 60.36
C PHE A 199 25.08 79.09 60.70
N GLU A 200 24.00 79.39 59.96
CA GLU A 200 22.65 78.81 60.01
C GLU A 200 22.54 77.54 59.11
N ASP A 201 21.49 76.73 59.29
CA ASP A 201 21.36 75.40 58.64
C ASP A 201 21.17 75.52 57.11
N ALA A 202 22.28 75.41 56.38
CA ALA A 202 22.37 75.59 54.94
C ALA A 202 21.98 74.33 54.13
N SER A 203 21.51 74.50 52.90
CA SER A 203 21.22 73.41 51.97
C SER A 203 22.48 72.61 51.59
N TRP A 204 22.34 71.37 51.11
CA TRP A 204 23.48 70.53 50.75
C TRP A 204 24.39 71.17 49.70
N ASP A 205 23.81 71.86 48.73
CA ASP A 205 24.56 72.55 47.66
C ASP A 205 25.39 73.72 48.22
N GLU A 206 24.86 74.47 49.20
CA GLU A 206 25.58 75.54 49.89
C GLU A 206 26.71 74.99 50.77
N LYS A 207 26.49 73.86 51.47
CA LYS A 207 27.54 73.18 52.26
C LYS A 207 28.71 72.74 51.38
N CYS A 208 28.42 72.19 50.20
CA CYS A 208 29.43 71.80 49.21
C CYS A 208 30.19 73.01 48.63
N ALA A 209 29.47 74.04 48.22
CA ALA A 209 30.06 75.25 47.63
C ALA A 209 31.04 75.94 48.61
N CYS A 210 30.71 75.96 49.91
CA CYS A 210 31.61 76.45 50.93
C CYS A 210 32.90 75.63 51.01
N LEU A 211 32.81 74.30 51.18
CA LEU A 211 33.97 73.41 51.36
C LEU A 211 34.91 73.42 50.15
N LEU A 212 34.36 73.49 48.94
CA LEU A 212 35.14 73.59 47.69
C LEU A 212 35.87 74.93 47.54
N GLY A 213 35.46 75.97 48.25
CA GLY A 213 36.12 77.27 48.27
C GLY A 213 37.28 77.40 49.27
N ASP A 214 37.59 76.35 50.05
CA ASP A 214 38.67 76.39 51.03
C ASP A 214 40.05 76.16 50.38
N PRO A 215 41.10 76.92 50.77
CA PRO A 215 42.45 76.73 50.23
C PRO A 215 43.03 75.36 50.63
N GLU A 216 43.78 74.75 49.70
CA GLU A 216 44.31 73.37 49.77
C GLU A 216 45.18 73.10 51.02
N GLU A 217 45.77 74.15 51.58
CA GLU A 217 46.59 74.14 52.80
C GLU A 217 45.80 73.84 54.09
N VAL A 218 44.46 73.99 54.08
CA VAL A 218 43.58 73.79 55.24
C VAL A 218 43.32 72.31 55.54
N TRP A 219 43.44 71.44 54.53
CA TRP A 219 42.99 70.04 54.60
C TRP A 219 44.10 69.01 54.37
N SER A 220 45.37 69.42 54.21
CA SER A 220 46.47 68.48 53.97
C SER A 220 46.97 67.81 55.25
N TYR A 221 46.96 66.47 55.29
CA TYR A 221 47.60 65.66 56.33
C TYR A 221 48.41 64.54 55.66
N ASN A 222 49.74 64.70 55.60
CA ASN A 222 50.66 63.69 55.08
C ASN A 222 51.07 62.74 56.22
N ASP A 223 50.61 61.48 56.18
CA ASP A 223 50.90 60.44 57.18
C ASP A 223 51.47 59.15 56.53
N ALA A 224 52.18 58.34 57.33
CA ALA A 224 52.88 57.10 56.94
C ALA A 224 51.96 55.95 56.50
N SER A 225 50.64 56.12 56.58
CA SER A 225 49.61 55.20 56.08
C SER A 225 49.54 55.15 54.53
N THR A 226 50.04 56.18 53.85
CA THR A 226 50.20 56.20 52.38
C THR A 226 51.18 55.14 51.89
N SER A 227 52.23 54.83 52.67
CA SER A 227 53.22 53.80 52.32
C SER A 227 52.64 52.38 52.34
N LYS A 228 51.77 52.05 53.31
CA LYS A 228 51.06 50.75 53.34
C LYS A 228 50.05 50.60 52.21
N TYR A 229 49.38 51.70 51.84
CA TYR A 229 48.46 51.72 50.71
C TYR A 229 49.20 51.53 49.37
N ILE A 230 50.36 52.18 49.21
CA ILE A 230 51.24 52.00 48.05
C ILE A 230 51.69 50.53 47.95
N SER A 231 52.14 49.91 49.05
CA SER A 231 52.53 48.48 49.02
C SER A 231 51.36 47.54 48.70
N ALA A 232 50.14 47.83 49.18
CA ALA A 232 48.95 47.05 48.83
C ALA A 232 48.56 47.21 47.34
N LEU A 233 48.73 48.41 46.77
CA LEU A 233 48.53 48.66 45.34
C LEU A 233 49.59 47.97 44.48
N GLU A 234 50.85 47.94 44.92
CA GLU A 234 51.94 47.22 44.24
C GLU A 234 51.68 45.70 44.23
N GLU A 235 51.17 45.13 45.33
CA GLU A 235 50.80 43.72 45.40
C GLU A 235 49.60 43.39 44.50
N GLN A 236 48.60 44.29 44.41
CA GLN A 236 47.50 44.13 43.46
C GLN A 236 47.95 44.28 42.00
N LEU A 237 48.90 45.17 41.70
CA LEU A 237 49.49 45.29 40.38
C LEU A 237 50.21 44.00 39.95
N GLU A 238 50.89 43.32 40.87
CA GLU A 238 51.57 42.06 40.57
C GLU A 238 50.57 40.90 40.38
N ARG A 239 49.47 40.87 41.14
CA ARG A 239 48.34 39.97 40.89
C ARG A 239 47.67 40.26 39.53
N LEU A 240 47.56 41.52 39.15
CA LEU A 240 47.01 41.89 37.84
C LEU A 240 47.94 41.46 36.71
N ARG A 241 49.25 41.66 36.85
CA ARG A 241 50.26 41.20 35.85
C ARG A 241 50.20 39.69 35.64
N SER A 242 50.18 38.90 36.71
CA SER A 242 50.07 37.44 36.59
C SER A 242 48.73 36.99 35.95
N SER A 243 47.63 37.73 36.17
CA SER A 243 46.36 37.48 35.48
C SER A 243 46.40 37.83 33.99
N VAL A 244 47.11 38.90 33.62
CA VAL A 244 47.33 39.32 32.23
C VAL A 244 48.18 38.29 31.50
N ASP A 245 49.23 37.76 32.12
CA ASP A 245 50.05 36.68 31.56
C ASP A 245 49.22 35.41 31.32
N TYR A 246 48.33 35.07 32.26
CA TYR A 246 47.40 33.96 32.10
C TYR A 246 46.43 34.18 30.92
N LEU A 247 45.85 35.37 30.79
CA LEU A 247 44.97 35.71 29.67
C LEU A 247 45.72 35.69 28.33
N GLN A 248 46.95 36.18 28.30
CA GLN A 248 47.80 36.15 27.11
C GLN A 248 48.17 34.71 26.72
N SER A 249 48.36 33.81 27.69
CA SER A 249 48.55 32.38 27.44
C SER A 249 47.30 31.72 26.85
N LYS A 250 46.10 32.05 27.36
CA LYS A 250 44.82 31.60 26.81
C LYS A 250 44.59 32.11 25.39
N LEU A 251 44.92 33.38 25.12
CA LEU A 251 44.81 33.96 23.79
C LEU A 251 45.71 33.22 22.78
N ARG A 252 46.93 32.84 23.18
CA ARG A 252 47.85 32.05 22.34
C ARG A 252 47.24 30.70 21.95
N VAL A 253 46.70 29.97 22.93
CA VAL A 253 46.02 28.68 22.67
C VAL A 253 44.78 28.87 21.80
N GLY A 254 44.02 29.94 22.02
CA GLY A 254 42.89 30.32 21.17
C GLY A 254 43.31 30.52 19.70
N LEU A 255 44.44 31.18 19.47
CA LEU A 255 44.98 31.40 18.12
C LEU A 255 45.46 30.10 17.45
N GLU A 256 46.00 29.15 18.23
CA GLU A 256 46.37 27.82 17.72
C GLU A 256 45.13 27.03 17.29
N ILE A 257 44.05 27.07 18.08
CA ILE A 257 42.76 26.48 17.74
C ILE A 257 42.18 27.12 16.48
N GLU A 258 42.15 28.46 16.41
CA GLU A 258 41.68 29.20 15.24
C GLU A 258 42.46 28.80 13.97
N ASN A 259 43.80 28.73 14.06
CA ASN A 259 44.64 28.30 12.94
C ASN A 259 44.35 26.85 12.50
N HIS A 260 44.10 25.94 13.45
CA HIS A 260 43.72 24.57 13.13
C HIS A 260 42.35 24.51 12.43
N LEU A 261 41.36 25.25 12.93
CA LEU A 261 40.04 25.34 12.33
C LEU A 261 40.10 25.95 10.93
N LYS A 262 40.85 27.04 10.74
CA LYS A 262 41.05 27.68 9.43
C LYS A 262 41.66 26.72 8.40
N LYS A 263 42.65 25.91 8.81
CA LYS A 263 43.21 24.86 7.93
C LYS A 263 42.16 23.79 7.56
N ARG A 264 41.36 23.34 8.52
CA ARG A 264 40.29 22.36 8.26
C ARG A 264 39.22 22.91 7.33
N VAL A 265 38.79 24.16 7.52
CA VAL A 265 37.83 24.86 6.66
C VAL A 265 38.38 24.95 5.23
N ASN A 266 39.62 25.38 5.04
CA ASN A 266 40.24 25.45 3.71
C ASN A 266 40.28 24.09 2.99
N VAL A 267 40.49 22.98 3.72
CA VAL A 267 40.44 21.62 3.14
C VAL A 267 39.02 21.25 2.72
N LEU A 268 38.02 21.57 3.55
CA LEU A 268 36.61 21.31 3.24
C LEU A 268 36.13 22.15 2.05
N GLU A 269 36.50 23.43 1.97
CA GLU A 269 36.19 24.29 0.83
C GLU A 269 36.77 23.75 -0.47
N LYS A 270 38.03 23.30 -0.47
CA LYS A 270 38.65 22.67 -1.65
C LYS A 270 37.91 21.39 -2.07
N LYS A 271 37.49 20.56 -1.11
CA LYS A 271 36.69 19.36 -1.40
C LYS A 271 35.34 19.75 -2.01
N ARG A 272 34.65 20.72 -1.43
CA ARG A 272 33.38 21.23 -1.97
C ARG A 272 33.52 21.76 -3.39
N LEU A 273 34.54 22.58 -3.67
CA LEU A 273 34.80 23.08 -5.03
C LEU A 273 35.06 21.93 -6.02
N SER A 274 35.74 20.86 -5.58
CA SER A 274 35.98 19.70 -6.43
C SER A 274 34.70 18.89 -6.72
N THR A 275 33.80 18.75 -5.74
CA THR A 275 32.51 18.06 -5.94
C THR A 275 31.57 18.89 -6.79
N ASP A 276 31.51 20.21 -6.57
CA ASP A 276 30.68 21.12 -7.35
C ASP A 276 31.08 21.09 -8.83
N LYS A 277 32.39 21.09 -9.13
CA LYS A 277 32.90 20.95 -10.50
C LYS A 277 32.55 19.59 -11.13
N ALA A 278 32.59 18.50 -10.36
CA ALA A 278 32.20 17.18 -10.85
C ALA A 278 30.70 17.11 -11.20
N ILE A 279 29.85 17.74 -10.38
CA ILE A 279 28.41 17.87 -10.62
C ILE A 279 28.14 18.75 -11.85
N GLU A 280 28.83 19.87 -11.99
CA GLU A 280 28.67 20.74 -13.16
C GLU A 280 29.01 20.00 -14.47
N ASN A 281 30.10 19.23 -14.47
CA ASN A 281 30.48 18.40 -15.61
C ASN A 281 29.41 17.33 -15.92
N SER A 282 28.90 16.62 -14.92
CA SER A 282 27.87 15.59 -15.15
C SER A 282 26.54 16.18 -15.65
N ILE A 283 26.16 17.37 -15.18
CA ILE A 283 25.02 18.12 -15.70
C ILE A 283 25.26 18.55 -17.16
N ALA A 284 26.46 18.99 -17.50
CA ALA A 284 26.82 19.34 -18.88
C ALA A 284 26.73 18.13 -19.81
N ASP A 285 27.25 16.97 -19.38
CA ASP A 285 27.16 15.71 -20.12
C ASP A 285 25.70 15.27 -20.32
N LEU A 286 24.88 15.36 -19.27
CA LEU A 286 23.46 15.03 -19.36
C LEU A 286 22.71 15.96 -20.32
N LYS A 287 23.00 17.27 -20.29
CA LYS A 287 22.43 18.24 -21.23
C LYS A 287 22.84 17.94 -22.67
N HIS A 288 24.10 17.53 -22.89
CA HIS A 288 24.58 17.13 -24.20
C HIS A 288 23.83 15.89 -24.71
N TYR A 289 23.72 14.85 -23.87
CA TYR A 289 22.97 13.64 -24.20
C TYR A 289 21.50 13.92 -24.51
N HIS A 290 20.83 14.71 -23.68
CA HIS A 290 19.45 15.13 -23.92
C HIS A 290 19.29 15.89 -25.24
N SER A 291 20.24 16.79 -25.56
CA SER A 291 20.24 17.52 -26.83
C SER A 291 20.39 16.58 -28.04
N GLN A 292 21.26 15.58 -27.92
CA GLN A 292 21.45 14.56 -28.95
C GLN A 292 20.18 13.71 -29.15
N CYS A 293 19.54 13.24 -28.08
CA CYS A 293 18.27 12.51 -28.17
C CYS A 293 17.18 13.37 -28.81
N ARG A 294 17.07 14.65 -28.45
CA ARG A 294 16.11 15.57 -29.04
C ARG A 294 16.32 15.72 -30.55
N GLU A 295 17.56 15.84 -30.99
CA GLU A 295 17.89 15.92 -32.41
C GLU A 295 17.55 14.63 -33.16
N GLN A 296 17.87 13.46 -32.58
CA GLN A 296 17.49 12.16 -33.14
C GLN A 296 15.97 12.01 -33.28
N ILE A 297 15.19 12.38 -32.26
CA ILE A 297 13.73 12.35 -32.30
C ILE A 297 13.20 13.29 -33.38
N LYS A 298 13.76 14.51 -33.48
CA LYS A 298 13.36 15.48 -34.51
C LYS A 298 13.62 14.96 -35.93
N ASN A 299 14.77 14.31 -36.15
CA ASN A 299 15.10 13.72 -37.44
C ASN A 299 14.15 12.58 -37.80
N LEU A 300 13.87 11.65 -36.87
CA LEU A 300 12.90 10.57 -37.06
C LEU A 300 11.50 11.07 -37.40
N LEU A 301 11.04 12.13 -36.74
CA LEU A 301 9.76 12.77 -37.04
C LEU A 301 9.75 13.41 -38.44
N GLY A 302 10.83 14.10 -38.82
CA GLY A 302 10.97 14.69 -40.16
C GLY A 302 11.03 13.64 -41.28
N ASP A 303 11.68 12.51 -41.04
CA ASP A 303 11.71 11.37 -41.96
C ASP A 303 10.31 10.75 -42.10
N GLY A 304 9.59 10.60 -40.99
CA GLY A 304 8.20 10.16 -40.96
C GLY A 304 7.27 11.10 -41.73
N GLU A 305 7.39 12.41 -41.50
CA GLU A 305 6.64 13.44 -42.24
C GLU A 305 6.94 13.37 -43.74
N SER A 306 8.21 13.25 -44.12
CA SER A 306 8.63 13.14 -45.53
C SER A 306 8.09 11.87 -46.20
N SER A 307 8.07 10.75 -45.48
CA SER A 307 7.49 9.48 -45.93
C SER A 307 5.99 9.59 -46.15
N ILE A 308 5.26 10.17 -45.19
CA ILE A 308 3.82 10.41 -45.30
C ILE A 308 3.53 11.34 -46.48
N LYS A 309 4.28 12.44 -46.63
CA LYS A 309 4.14 13.37 -47.75
C LYS A 309 4.38 12.70 -49.09
N SER A 310 5.38 11.83 -49.18
CA SER A 310 5.64 11.01 -50.38
C SER A 310 4.45 10.11 -50.72
N ILE A 311 3.90 9.41 -49.72
CA ILE A 311 2.70 8.56 -49.89
C ILE A 311 1.50 9.39 -50.35
N ILE A 312 1.26 10.56 -49.74
CA ILE A 312 0.19 11.48 -50.13
C ILE A 312 0.37 11.91 -51.58
N ASN A 313 1.59 12.30 -52.00
CA ASN A 313 1.85 12.66 -53.39
C ASN A 313 1.59 11.49 -54.35
N VAL A 314 1.96 10.26 -53.97
CA VAL A 314 1.66 9.06 -54.77
C VAL A 314 0.15 8.81 -54.88
N ILE A 315 -0.62 9.05 -53.81
CA ILE A 315 -2.08 8.95 -53.81
C ILE A 315 -2.67 10.05 -54.71
N ASP A 316 -2.23 11.30 -54.55
CA ASP A 316 -2.69 12.45 -55.34
C ASP A 316 -2.44 12.23 -56.84
N GLU A 317 -1.26 11.71 -57.22
CA GLU A 317 -0.96 11.33 -58.59
C GLU A 317 -1.78 10.14 -59.10
N ARG A 318 -2.29 9.27 -58.22
CA ARG A 318 -3.25 8.23 -58.61
C ARG A 318 -4.65 8.84 -58.80
N VAL A 319 -5.08 9.74 -57.91
CA VAL A 319 -6.37 10.43 -57.98
C VAL A 319 -6.46 11.25 -59.27
N LYS A 320 -5.44 12.07 -59.59
CA LYS A 320 -5.39 12.79 -60.86
C LYS A 320 -5.48 11.87 -62.08
N ARG A 321 -4.85 10.68 -62.02
CA ARG A 321 -4.98 9.67 -63.09
C ARG A 321 -6.39 9.08 -63.20
N PHE A 322 -7.13 8.97 -62.11
CA PHE A 322 -8.55 8.59 -62.14
C PHE A 322 -9.44 9.70 -62.71
N GLU A 323 -9.13 10.96 -62.41
CA GLU A 323 -9.84 12.11 -62.97
C GLU A 323 -9.61 12.25 -64.49
N LEU A 324 -8.38 12.03 -64.97
CA LEU A 324 -8.09 12.05 -66.41
C LEU A 324 -8.61 10.81 -67.18
N SER A 325 -8.92 9.70 -66.52
CA SER A 325 -9.51 8.51 -67.19
C SER A 325 -11.04 8.57 -67.29
N THR A 326 -11.67 9.54 -66.62
CA THR A 326 -13.12 9.74 -66.66
C THR A 326 -13.47 10.79 -67.70
N VAL A 327 -13.94 10.34 -68.87
CA VAL A 327 -14.48 11.17 -69.95
C VAL A 327 -15.57 12.11 -69.40
N PRO A 328 -15.56 13.42 -69.72
CA PRO A 328 -16.52 14.36 -69.16
C PRO A 328 -17.82 14.32 -69.96
N ASN A 329 -18.93 14.02 -69.30
CA ASN A 329 -20.25 14.35 -69.82
C ASN A 329 -21.06 15.06 -68.74
N LEU A 330 -21.62 16.19 -69.18
CA LEU A 330 -22.70 16.99 -68.61
C LEU A 330 -22.30 18.19 -67.73
N THR A 331 -22.51 19.33 -68.37
CA THR A 331 -22.58 20.72 -67.92
C THR A 331 -23.64 20.94 -66.82
N PRO A 332 -23.49 21.99 -65.98
CA PRO A 332 -24.33 22.26 -64.81
C PRO A 332 -25.47 23.22 -65.14
N GLN A 333 -26.69 22.94 -64.65
CA GLN A 333 -27.82 23.88 -64.73
C GLN A 333 -28.68 23.88 -63.46
N ARG A 334 -28.48 24.99 -62.74
CA ARG A 334 -29.30 25.80 -61.83
C ARG A 334 -30.75 25.44 -61.44
N ASP A 335 -31.00 25.83 -60.17
CA ASP A 335 -32.22 26.37 -59.51
C ASP A 335 -33.25 25.40 -58.92
N ALA A 336 -33.37 25.39 -57.58
CA ALA A 336 -34.55 25.90 -56.85
C ALA A 336 -34.38 25.74 -55.33
N GLU A 337 -34.68 26.81 -54.62
CA GLU A 337 -34.71 27.00 -53.17
C GLU A 337 -35.75 26.10 -52.47
N LEU A 338 -35.45 25.70 -51.22
CA LEU A 338 -36.43 25.59 -50.15
C LEU A 338 -35.67 25.67 -48.82
N GLU A 339 -35.94 26.75 -48.09
CA GLU A 339 -35.47 27.02 -46.72
C GLU A 339 -35.91 25.93 -45.74
N GLU A 340 -35.07 25.69 -44.72
CA GLU A 340 -35.53 25.80 -43.34
C GLU A 340 -34.36 26.19 -42.43
N ASN A 341 -34.58 27.28 -41.72
CA ASN A 341 -33.67 27.95 -40.80
C ASN A 341 -33.38 27.08 -39.56
N GLU A 342 -32.16 27.21 -39.03
CA GLU A 342 -31.89 27.92 -37.77
C GLU A 342 -30.47 27.55 -37.30
N SER A 343 -29.55 28.49 -37.52
CA SER A 343 -28.22 28.46 -36.92
C SER A 343 -27.90 29.88 -36.53
N CYS A 344 -27.91 30.18 -35.23
CA CYS A 344 -27.29 31.40 -34.70
C CYS A 344 -26.54 31.07 -33.41
N ASP A 345 -25.25 30.89 -33.63
CA ASP A 345 -24.12 31.08 -32.73
C ASP A 345 -24.05 32.55 -32.25
N VAL A 346 -23.72 32.79 -30.98
CA VAL A 346 -23.35 34.13 -30.48
C VAL A 346 -22.16 34.01 -29.54
N HIS A 347 -20.96 34.06 -30.14
CA HIS A 347 -19.79 34.59 -29.48
C HIS A 347 -19.77 36.13 -29.55
N THR A 348 -19.46 36.69 -28.39
CA THR A 348 -19.16 38.09 -28.09
C THR A 348 -18.05 38.66 -28.97
N SER A 349 -18.30 39.83 -29.57
CA SER A 349 -17.23 40.70 -30.06
C SER A 349 -17.66 42.17 -30.04
N SER A 350 -16.91 42.92 -29.25
CA SER A 350 -16.91 44.37 -29.02
C SER A 350 -16.83 45.18 -30.31
N GLN A 351 -17.65 46.23 -30.41
CA GLN A 351 -17.46 47.28 -31.40
C GLN A 351 -17.70 48.66 -30.78
N ALA A 352 -16.62 49.41 -30.60
CA ALA A 352 -16.62 50.85 -30.41
C ALA A 352 -16.32 51.53 -31.77
N ARG A 353 -17.04 52.60 -32.09
CA ARG A 353 -16.61 53.64 -33.04
C ARG A 353 -17.19 55.01 -32.64
N PRO A 354 -16.52 56.13 -33.03
CA PRO A 354 -16.47 57.39 -32.29
C PRO A 354 -17.06 58.59 -33.07
N VAL A 355 -16.79 59.82 -32.56
CA VAL A 355 -16.90 61.18 -33.20
C VAL A 355 -18.22 61.92 -32.93
N SER A 356 -18.34 63.23 -32.62
CA SER A 356 -17.50 64.33 -32.09
C SER A 356 -18.41 65.56 -31.80
N ASP A 357 -17.92 66.48 -30.95
CA ASP A 357 -18.15 67.95 -30.86
C ASP A 357 -19.56 68.57 -30.66
N SER A 358 -19.74 69.32 -29.55
CA SER A 358 -19.89 70.79 -29.60
C SER A 358 -19.84 71.48 -28.21
N LYS A 359 -18.78 72.28 -28.00
CA LYS A 359 -18.70 73.65 -27.43
C LYS A 359 -19.90 74.24 -26.64
N GLY A 360 -19.64 74.74 -25.41
CA GLY A 360 -20.54 75.69 -24.72
C GLY A 360 -20.12 76.08 -23.30
N THR A 361 -19.66 77.32 -23.12
CA THR A 361 -19.02 77.93 -21.93
C THR A 361 -19.92 78.16 -20.70
N CYS A 362 -19.37 77.81 -19.52
CA CYS A 362 -19.44 78.44 -18.18
C CYS A 362 -20.47 79.56 -17.84
N ARG A 363 -21.22 79.41 -16.72
CA ARG A 363 -21.07 80.23 -15.48
C ARG A 363 -22.04 79.85 -14.33
N SER A 364 -21.42 79.59 -13.17
CA SER A 364 -21.72 80.12 -11.83
C SER A 364 -23.01 79.76 -11.06
N SER A 365 -22.77 79.01 -9.97
CA SER A 365 -23.21 79.22 -8.58
C SER A 365 -24.71 79.20 -8.23
N LEU A 366 -25.11 78.20 -7.43
CA LEU A 366 -25.88 78.39 -6.20
C LEU A 366 -25.71 77.18 -5.25
N SER A 367 -25.67 77.51 -3.97
CA SER A 367 -25.28 76.74 -2.79
C SER A 367 -26.37 75.79 -2.25
N ALA A 368 -25.92 74.90 -1.37
CA ALA A 368 -26.67 74.08 -0.39
C ALA A 368 -27.19 72.72 -0.91
N ASP A 369 -26.48 71.64 -0.59
CA ASP A 369 -26.75 70.83 0.62
C ASP A 369 -25.69 69.71 0.70
N ALA A 370 -24.83 69.76 1.73
CA ALA A 370 -23.73 68.80 1.94
C ALA A 370 -24.09 67.79 3.04
N GLY A 371 -25.34 67.33 3.07
CA GLY A 371 -25.84 66.41 4.10
C GLY A 371 -26.63 65.20 3.60
N LEU A 372 -26.86 65.02 2.30
CA LEU A 372 -27.74 63.97 1.76
C LEU A 372 -27.04 62.93 0.86
N GLN A 373 -25.78 63.15 0.49
CA GLN A 373 -25.07 62.26 -0.45
C GLN A 373 -24.29 61.13 0.26
N ASP A 374 -23.86 61.34 1.51
CA ASP A 374 -23.18 60.33 2.32
C ASP A 374 -24.15 59.22 2.76
N ASP A 375 -25.39 59.56 3.18
CA ASP A 375 -26.38 58.57 3.62
C ASP A 375 -26.80 57.59 2.50
N ALA A 376 -26.85 58.04 1.25
CA ALA A 376 -27.18 57.17 0.11
C ALA A 376 -26.02 56.24 -0.28
N SER A 377 -24.79 56.72 -0.15
CA SER A 377 -23.57 55.93 -0.36
C SER A 377 -23.40 54.88 0.73
N ASP A 378 -23.63 55.26 2.00
CA ASP A 378 -23.56 54.36 3.14
C ASP A 378 -24.71 53.34 3.14
N ALA A 379 -25.92 53.73 2.73
CA ALA A 379 -27.02 52.78 2.54
C ALA A 379 -26.72 51.76 1.43
N LEU A 380 -26.07 52.16 0.34
CA LEU A 380 -25.64 51.25 -0.72
C LEU A 380 -24.51 50.33 -0.25
N ALA A 381 -23.54 50.86 0.51
CA ALA A 381 -22.46 50.07 1.09
C ALA A 381 -23.00 49.03 2.07
N MET A 382 -23.96 49.39 2.93
CA MET A 382 -24.64 48.45 3.82
C MET A 382 -25.44 47.39 3.04
N ALA A 383 -26.18 47.77 1.99
CA ALA A 383 -26.91 46.81 1.16
C ALA A 383 -25.97 45.83 0.42
N LEU A 384 -24.80 46.29 -0.02
CA LEU A 384 -23.76 45.44 -0.60
C LEU A 384 -23.15 44.51 0.46
N GLN A 385 -22.85 45.02 1.66
CA GLN A 385 -22.37 44.22 2.79
C GLN A 385 -23.37 43.11 3.15
N GLU A 386 -24.67 43.44 3.22
CA GLU A 386 -25.76 42.51 3.49
C GLU A 386 -25.91 41.47 2.38
N LYS A 387 -25.80 41.86 1.11
CA LYS A 387 -25.80 40.91 -0.02
C LYS A 387 -24.60 39.98 0.00
N VAL A 388 -23.40 40.48 0.32
CA VAL A 388 -22.19 39.67 0.44
C VAL A 388 -22.32 38.68 1.60
N SER A 389 -22.83 39.13 2.74
CA SER A 389 -23.05 38.25 3.90
C SER A 389 -24.17 37.23 3.65
N ALA A 390 -25.26 37.59 2.94
CA ALA A 390 -26.29 36.65 2.51
C ALA A 390 -25.76 35.61 1.50
N LEU A 391 -24.90 36.02 0.55
CA LEU A 391 -24.26 35.11 -0.40
C LEU A 391 -23.27 34.17 0.29
N LEU A 392 -22.52 34.64 1.29
CA LEU A 392 -21.66 33.79 2.11
C LEU A 392 -22.46 32.75 2.90
N LEU A 393 -23.61 33.15 3.46
CA LEU A 393 -24.49 32.24 4.18
C LEU A 393 -25.10 31.18 3.26
N LEU A 394 -25.54 31.57 2.06
CA LEU A 394 -26.02 30.65 1.02
C LEU A 394 -24.92 29.70 0.57
N SER A 395 -23.70 30.18 0.34
CA SER A 395 -22.55 29.36 -0.03
C SER A 395 -22.21 28.32 1.06
N GLN A 396 -22.23 28.71 2.33
CA GLN A 396 -22.04 27.76 3.45
C GLN A 396 -23.18 26.75 3.55
N GLN A 397 -24.41 27.15 3.21
CA GLN A 397 -25.56 26.26 3.25
C GLN A 397 -25.53 25.24 2.10
N GLU A 398 -25.12 25.67 0.90
CA GLU A 398 -24.88 24.79 -0.24
C GLU A 398 -23.74 23.80 0.06
N GLU A 399 -22.65 24.25 0.69
CA GLU A 399 -21.55 23.36 1.11
C GLU A 399 -22.01 22.33 2.15
N ARG A 400 -22.79 22.75 3.17
CA ARG A 400 -23.39 21.81 4.13
C ARG A 400 -24.32 20.81 3.47
N HIS A 401 -25.18 21.26 2.56
CA HIS A 401 -26.10 20.36 1.86
C HIS A 401 -25.33 19.35 1.00
N LEU A 402 -24.28 19.78 0.30
CA LEU A 402 -23.41 18.90 -0.49
C LEU A 402 -22.72 17.86 0.40
N LEU A 403 -22.14 18.29 1.53
CA LEU A 403 -21.52 17.40 2.51
C LEU A 403 -22.52 16.40 3.09
N GLU A 404 -23.73 16.85 3.44
CA GLU A 404 -24.80 15.99 3.97
C GLU A 404 -25.26 14.97 2.92
N THR A 405 -25.42 15.37 1.65
CA THR A 405 -25.74 14.43 0.57
C THR A 405 -24.64 13.40 0.33
N ASN A 406 -23.37 13.82 0.37
CA ASN A 406 -22.24 12.90 0.21
C ASN A 406 -22.16 11.91 1.38
N VAL A 407 -22.28 12.38 2.62
CA VAL A 407 -22.31 11.51 3.80
C VAL A 407 -23.48 10.53 3.74
N ASN A 408 -24.68 11.00 3.37
CA ASN A 408 -25.85 10.13 3.22
C ASN A 408 -25.65 9.07 2.13
N SER A 409 -25.06 9.42 0.99
CA SER A 409 -24.74 8.44 -0.07
C SER A 409 -23.71 7.40 0.39
N ALA A 410 -22.69 7.81 1.14
CA ALA A 410 -21.67 6.91 1.67
C ALA A 410 -22.26 5.95 2.72
N LEU A 411 -23.11 6.47 3.61
CA LEU A 411 -23.83 5.66 4.61
C LEU A 411 -24.80 4.68 3.94
N GLN A 412 -25.48 5.10 2.87
CA GLN A 412 -26.36 4.22 2.12
C GLN A 412 -25.58 3.08 1.44
N SER A 413 -24.46 3.40 0.78
CA SER A 413 -23.57 2.39 0.18
C SER A 413 -23.04 1.41 1.22
N LYS A 414 -22.66 1.89 2.42
CA LYS A 414 -22.20 1.02 3.51
C LYS A 414 -23.31 0.13 4.05
N THR A 415 -24.54 0.64 4.11
CA THR A 415 -25.71 -0.15 4.52
C THR A 415 -26.01 -1.27 3.52
N GLU A 416 -25.97 -0.97 2.22
CA GLU A 416 -26.15 -1.97 1.16
C GLU A 416 -25.03 -3.02 1.14
N GLU A 417 -23.78 -2.62 1.40
CA GLU A 417 -22.64 -3.52 1.55
C GLU A 417 -22.81 -4.46 2.75
N LEU A 418 -23.21 -3.93 3.91
CA LEU A 418 -23.50 -4.75 5.09
C LEU A 418 -24.66 -5.71 4.86
N GLN A 419 -25.72 -5.30 4.16
CA GLN A 419 -26.82 -6.18 3.77
C GLN A 419 -26.36 -7.31 2.85
N ARG A 420 -25.50 -7.02 1.86
CA ARG A 420 -24.89 -8.05 0.99
C ARG A 420 -24.02 -9.03 1.77
N ASN A 421 -23.16 -8.52 2.65
CA ASN A 421 -22.28 -9.35 3.49
C ASN A 421 -23.10 -10.24 4.43
N LEU A 422 -24.17 -9.72 5.05
CA LEU A 422 -25.06 -10.50 5.90
C LEU A 422 -25.74 -11.62 5.10
N LEU A 423 -26.22 -11.34 3.89
CA LEU A 423 -26.83 -12.34 3.01
C LEU A 423 -25.82 -13.43 2.62
N GLN A 424 -24.58 -13.04 2.29
CA GLN A 424 -23.52 -13.98 1.96
C GLN A 424 -23.17 -14.89 3.15
N VAL A 425 -22.90 -14.31 4.33
CA VAL A 425 -22.58 -15.09 5.55
C VAL A 425 -23.74 -16.01 5.93
N THR A 426 -24.98 -15.58 5.73
CA THR A 426 -26.15 -16.42 5.97
C THR A 426 -26.21 -17.59 4.99
N ASN A 427 -25.97 -17.35 3.70
CA ASN A 427 -25.91 -18.40 2.68
C ASN A 427 -24.77 -19.39 2.93
N GLU A 428 -23.58 -18.91 3.29
CA GLU A 428 -22.44 -19.76 3.64
C GLU A 428 -22.73 -20.59 4.90
N LYS A 429 -23.36 -20.00 5.92
CA LYS A 429 -23.80 -20.73 7.13
C LYS A 429 -24.84 -21.80 6.79
N VAL A 430 -25.82 -21.50 5.93
CA VAL A 430 -26.81 -22.48 5.47
C VAL A 430 -26.13 -23.61 4.71
N LYS A 431 -25.18 -23.30 3.81
CA LYS A 431 -24.41 -24.30 3.08
C LYS A 431 -23.61 -25.20 4.02
N ALA A 432 -22.90 -24.64 5.00
CA ALA A 432 -22.15 -25.39 5.99
C ALA A 432 -23.07 -26.27 6.85
N LEU A 433 -24.26 -25.78 7.24
CA LEU A 433 -25.26 -26.59 7.94
C LEU A 433 -25.80 -27.73 7.07
N MET A 434 -25.95 -27.50 5.78
CA MET A 434 -26.40 -28.52 4.81
C MET A 434 -25.35 -29.61 4.62
N GLU A 435 -24.08 -29.23 4.48
CA GLU A 435 -22.93 -30.15 4.44
C GLU A 435 -22.78 -30.94 5.74
N LEU A 436 -22.99 -30.29 6.90
CA LEU A 436 -22.99 -30.95 8.20
C LEU A 436 -24.15 -31.96 8.32
N ALA A 437 -25.35 -31.61 7.83
CA ALA A 437 -26.49 -32.51 7.80
C ALA A 437 -26.21 -33.73 6.91
N GLN A 438 -25.57 -33.53 5.75
CA GLN A 438 -25.18 -34.60 4.84
C GLN A 438 -24.11 -35.51 5.47
N LEU A 439 -23.06 -34.95 6.09
CA LEU A 439 -22.05 -35.70 6.83
C LEU A 439 -22.66 -36.51 7.98
N LYS A 440 -23.64 -35.94 8.69
CA LYS A 440 -24.36 -36.65 9.76
C LYS A 440 -25.20 -37.80 9.22
N GLN A 441 -25.83 -37.64 8.05
CA GLN A 441 -26.56 -38.70 7.37
C GLN A 441 -25.61 -39.83 6.92
N GLU A 442 -24.48 -39.49 6.31
CA GLU A 442 -23.45 -40.46 5.91
C GLU A 442 -22.88 -41.22 7.11
N HIS A 443 -22.61 -40.53 8.22
CA HIS A 443 -22.17 -41.14 9.46
C HIS A 443 -23.23 -42.08 10.04
N GLN A 444 -24.51 -41.71 9.99
CA GLN A 444 -25.61 -42.58 10.41
C GLN A 444 -25.71 -43.84 9.52
N LEU A 445 -25.53 -43.69 8.21
CA LEU A 445 -25.56 -44.77 7.24
C LEU A 445 -24.35 -45.71 7.42
N LEU A 446 -23.18 -45.17 7.77
CA LEU A 446 -21.99 -45.95 8.14
C LEU A 446 -22.19 -46.70 9.47
N LEU A 447 -22.82 -46.09 10.46
CA LEU A 447 -23.21 -46.75 11.72
C LEU A 447 -24.21 -47.89 11.49
N GLU A 448 -25.17 -47.70 10.58
CA GLU A 448 -26.16 -48.71 10.22
C GLU A 448 -25.53 -49.89 9.47
N LYS A 449 -24.58 -49.61 8.57
CA LYS A 449 -23.74 -50.63 7.91
C LYS A 449 -22.89 -51.41 8.91
N LEU A 450 -22.26 -50.73 9.87
CA LEU A 450 -21.47 -51.37 10.94
C LEU A 450 -22.37 -52.23 11.86
N GLY A 451 -23.60 -51.77 12.14
CA GLY A 451 -24.60 -52.51 12.91
C GLY A 451 -25.25 -53.69 12.17
N HIS A 452 -25.13 -53.75 10.84
CA HIS A 452 -25.52 -54.91 10.04
C HIS A 452 -24.39 -55.95 9.92
N GLU A 453 -23.12 -55.52 9.92
CA GLU A 453 -21.97 -56.44 10.02
C GLU A 453 -21.93 -57.18 11.36
N THR A 454 -22.39 -56.58 12.47
CA THR A 454 -22.44 -57.28 13.78
C THR A 454 -23.66 -58.19 13.98
N LYS A 455 -24.66 -58.18 13.07
CA LYS A 455 -25.89 -58.99 13.22
C LYS A 455 -25.88 -60.32 12.45
N GLN A 456 -24.72 -60.73 11.93
CA GLN A 456 -24.45 -62.09 11.47
C GLN A 456 -23.53 -62.83 12.47
N GLY A 457 -23.84 -62.73 13.77
CA GLY A 457 -23.11 -63.41 14.84
C GLY A 457 -23.93 -63.44 16.12
N LYS A 458 -24.43 -64.62 16.47
CA LYS A 458 -25.39 -64.91 17.55
C LYS A 458 -24.72 -64.90 18.94
N GLY A 459 -25.35 -64.29 19.96
CA GLY A 459 -25.30 -64.81 21.34
C GLY A 459 -25.14 -63.83 22.53
N VAL A 460 -26.26 -63.32 23.05
CA VAL A 460 -26.69 -63.34 24.48
C VAL A 460 -25.81 -62.68 25.59
N VAL A 461 -26.45 -61.72 26.32
CA VAL A 461 -26.35 -61.31 27.75
C VAL A 461 -26.04 -59.82 28.02
N ASN A 462 -27.12 -59.11 28.38
CA ASN A 462 -27.33 -58.04 29.37
C ASN A 462 -26.36 -56.85 29.55
N THR A 463 -26.87 -55.67 29.15
CA THR A 463 -27.22 -54.51 30.00
C THR A 463 -26.32 -54.20 31.21
N VAL A 464 -25.60 -53.05 31.20
CA VAL A 464 -25.64 -52.00 32.24
C VAL A 464 -25.14 -50.66 31.68
N GLU A 465 -25.91 -49.64 32.05
CA GLU A 465 -25.84 -48.19 31.86
C GLU A 465 -24.52 -47.44 32.15
N ARG A 466 -24.34 -46.33 31.41
CA ARG A 466 -24.01 -44.96 31.88
C ARG A 466 -22.69 -44.76 32.66
N LYS A 467 -21.74 -44.03 32.04
CA LYS A 467 -21.16 -42.80 32.64
C LYS A 467 -20.19 -42.05 31.71
N LEU A 468 -20.48 -40.76 31.54
CA LEU A 468 -19.51 -39.70 31.30
C LEU A 468 -18.28 -39.88 32.22
N LEU A 469 -17.08 -39.81 31.67
CA LEU A 469 -15.89 -39.39 32.43
C LEU A 469 -14.88 -38.71 31.51
N THR A 470 -14.88 -37.38 31.57
CA THR A 470 -13.76 -36.52 31.22
C THR A 470 -12.48 -37.00 31.89
N ARG A 471 -11.43 -37.30 31.11
CA ARG A 471 -10.04 -37.28 31.57
C ARG A 471 -9.08 -37.06 30.39
N GLU A 472 -8.76 -35.79 30.17
CA GLU A 472 -7.40 -35.27 30.06
C GLU A 472 -6.32 -36.25 29.58
N LYS A 473 -5.84 -36.06 28.35
CA LYS A 473 -4.46 -36.34 27.91
C LYS A 473 -4.06 -35.42 26.76
N ASP A 474 -3.67 -34.21 27.12
CA ASP A 474 -2.60 -33.51 26.40
C ASP A 474 -1.32 -34.37 26.49
N GLY A 475 -0.63 -34.57 25.36
CA GLY A 475 0.72 -35.15 25.37
C GLY A 475 1.07 -36.21 24.32
N ALA A 476 0.14 -36.65 23.46
CA ALA A 476 0.46 -37.71 22.47
C ALA A 476 0.43 -37.29 20.99
N LEU A 477 -0.01 -36.06 20.66
CA LEU A 477 -0.16 -35.62 19.27
C LEU A 477 1.06 -34.86 18.68
N LYS A 478 2.04 -34.45 19.50
CA LYS A 478 3.19 -33.65 19.03
C LYS A 478 4.28 -34.42 18.28
N ASN A 479 4.28 -35.76 18.29
CA ASN A 479 5.35 -36.56 17.67
C ASN A 479 4.97 -37.30 16.38
N LEU A 480 3.70 -37.29 15.95
CA LEU A 480 3.29 -37.90 14.68
C LEU A 480 3.32 -36.92 13.49
N LEU A 481 3.29 -35.61 13.76
CA LEU A 481 3.27 -34.57 12.73
C LEU A 481 4.69 -34.10 12.30
N LYS A 482 5.77 -34.50 12.98
CA LYS A 482 7.13 -34.06 12.58
C LYS A 482 7.80 -34.96 11.54
N LYS A 483 7.38 -36.22 11.38
CA LYS A 483 8.08 -37.20 10.54
C LYS A 483 7.45 -37.45 9.17
N SER A 484 6.17 -37.10 8.98
CA SER A 484 5.42 -37.30 7.74
C SER A 484 5.48 -36.10 6.79
N TYR A 485 5.63 -34.88 7.31
CA TYR A 485 5.67 -33.69 6.46
C TYR A 485 7.01 -33.54 5.74
N LEU A 486 8.15 -33.84 6.38
CA LEU A 486 9.46 -33.73 5.71
C LEU A 486 9.64 -34.67 4.51
N ARG A 487 8.94 -35.81 4.47
CA ARG A 487 9.05 -36.76 3.35
C ARG A 487 8.23 -36.38 2.11
N ARG A 488 7.37 -35.36 2.22
CA ARG A 488 6.57 -34.84 1.08
C ARG A 488 7.21 -33.62 0.41
N TRP A 489 8.21 -33.01 1.05
CA TRP A 489 8.93 -31.83 0.53
C TRP A 489 10.19 -32.19 -0.26
N ILE A 490 10.69 -33.42 -0.11
CA ILE A 490 11.75 -33.98 -0.95
C ILE A 490 11.06 -34.99 -1.87
N GLY A 491 10.88 -34.63 -3.15
CA GLY A 491 10.37 -35.56 -4.16
C GLY A 491 11.27 -36.80 -4.28
N PRO A 492 10.74 -37.96 -4.71
CA PRO A 492 11.51 -39.19 -4.78
C PRO A 492 12.67 -39.02 -5.78
N MET A 493 13.89 -39.12 -5.28
CA MET A 493 15.08 -39.21 -6.11
C MET A 493 15.10 -40.63 -6.68
N ASP A 494 14.76 -40.79 -7.96
CA ASP A 494 14.78 -42.07 -8.66
C ASP A 494 16.21 -42.61 -8.70
N VAL A 495 16.54 -43.45 -7.72
CA VAL A 495 17.63 -44.40 -7.81
C VAL A 495 17.10 -45.63 -8.53
N ARG A 496 17.26 -45.66 -9.86
CA ARG A 496 17.24 -46.92 -10.61
C ARG A 496 18.58 -47.12 -11.27
N ALA A 497 19.46 -47.81 -10.55
CA ALA A 497 20.55 -48.55 -11.14
C ALA A 497 19.96 -49.63 -12.08
N ASN A 498 20.36 -49.60 -13.35
CA ASN A 498 20.64 -50.81 -14.11
C ASN A 498 21.58 -50.50 -15.29
N GLU A 499 22.80 -50.98 -15.11
CA GLU A 499 23.77 -51.53 -16.04
C GLU A 499 23.56 -51.45 -17.58
N VAL A 500 24.64 -50.99 -18.22
CA VAL A 500 25.27 -51.49 -19.47
C VAL A 500 24.73 -51.00 -20.83
N ASN A 501 25.61 -50.22 -21.48
CA ASN A 501 25.90 -50.04 -22.91
C ASN A 501 24.77 -49.70 -23.90
N SER A 502 24.82 -48.48 -24.47
CA SER A 502 25.00 -48.30 -25.93
C SER A 502 25.25 -46.85 -26.30
N SER A 503 26.17 -46.68 -27.25
CA SER A 503 26.66 -45.46 -27.88
C SER A 503 25.61 -44.65 -28.65
N SER A 504 25.78 -43.33 -28.69
CA SER A 504 26.07 -42.53 -29.91
C SER A 504 25.47 -41.12 -29.84
N HIS A 505 26.22 -40.20 -30.43
CA HIS A 505 25.91 -38.78 -30.68
C HIS A 505 24.45 -38.51 -31.06
N ASN A 506 23.88 -37.43 -30.51
CA ASN A 506 23.51 -36.27 -31.33
C ASN A 506 23.16 -35.05 -30.47
N GLU A 507 23.49 -33.90 -31.03
CA GLU A 507 23.28 -32.56 -30.52
C GLU A 507 21.80 -32.26 -30.23
N GLY A 508 21.57 -31.40 -29.23
CA GLY A 508 20.31 -30.70 -29.04
C GLY A 508 19.60 -31.02 -27.73
N LYS A 509 19.92 -30.26 -26.67
CA LYS A 509 18.97 -29.80 -25.62
C LYS A 509 19.68 -28.91 -24.58
N PHE A 510 19.91 -27.65 -24.94
CA PHE A 510 20.04 -26.58 -23.94
C PHE A 510 18.63 -26.14 -23.51
N PHE A 511 17.87 -27.02 -22.86
CA PHE A 511 16.65 -26.66 -22.15
C PHE A 511 16.50 -27.63 -21.00
N ASN A 512 17.02 -27.26 -19.82
CA ASN A 512 16.54 -27.75 -18.51
C ASN A 512 17.18 -27.05 -17.30
N HIS A 513 18.08 -26.07 -17.48
CA HIS A 513 18.67 -25.36 -16.32
C HIS A 513 17.81 -24.20 -15.75
N ARG A 514 16.69 -23.84 -16.40
CA ARG A 514 15.81 -22.74 -15.92
C ARG A 514 14.73 -23.19 -14.95
N SER A 515 14.36 -24.47 -14.97
CA SER A 515 13.29 -25.02 -14.12
C SER A 515 13.72 -25.11 -12.65
N SER A 516 14.98 -25.45 -12.37
CA SER A 516 15.48 -25.60 -10.99
C SER A 516 15.64 -24.27 -10.24
N SER A 517 15.97 -23.17 -10.93
CA SER A 517 16.11 -21.85 -10.31
C SER A 517 14.76 -21.26 -9.89
N MET A 518 13.72 -21.45 -10.71
CA MET A 518 12.38 -20.97 -10.41
C MET A 518 11.71 -21.83 -9.31
N ASP A 519 12.04 -23.12 -9.24
CA ASP A 519 11.59 -24.02 -8.19
C ASP A 519 12.35 -23.79 -6.87
N PHE A 520 13.64 -23.44 -6.92
CA PHE A 520 14.39 -22.97 -5.76
C PHE A 520 13.85 -21.64 -5.23
N ALA A 521 13.60 -20.65 -6.11
CA ALA A 521 12.98 -19.38 -5.71
C ALA A 521 11.57 -19.58 -5.12
N ARG A 522 10.75 -20.48 -5.69
CA ARG A 522 9.45 -20.86 -5.10
C ARG A 522 9.60 -21.57 -3.76
N GLN A 523 10.64 -22.36 -3.56
CA GLN A 523 10.89 -23.03 -2.28
C GLN A 523 11.41 -22.05 -1.23
N VAL A 524 12.31 -21.14 -1.58
CA VAL A 524 12.79 -20.05 -0.71
C VAL A 524 11.62 -19.17 -0.28
N MET A 525 10.78 -18.74 -1.23
CA MET A 525 9.60 -17.93 -0.91
C MET A 525 8.58 -18.70 -0.05
N LYS A 526 8.50 -20.03 -0.16
CA LYS A 526 7.64 -20.86 0.70
C LYS A 526 8.22 -21.02 2.11
N ILE A 527 9.54 -21.08 2.24
CA ILE A 527 10.23 -21.12 3.54
C ILE A 527 10.08 -19.76 4.22
N GLU A 528 10.33 -18.67 3.52
CA GLU A 528 10.14 -17.30 4.02
C GLU A 528 8.68 -17.05 4.44
N ASN A 529 7.70 -17.47 3.64
CA ASN A 529 6.28 -17.36 4.03
C ASN A 529 5.94 -18.23 5.25
N ALA A 530 6.55 -19.41 5.41
CA ALA A 530 6.35 -20.25 6.58
C ALA A 530 6.97 -19.61 7.83
N THR A 531 8.16 -19.02 7.71
CA THR A 531 8.85 -18.28 8.77
C THR A 531 8.09 -17.01 9.16
N LEU A 532 7.59 -16.24 8.19
CA LEU A 532 6.71 -15.08 8.45
C LEU A 532 5.40 -15.48 9.12
N LYS A 533 4.85 -16.64 8.78
CA LYS A 533 3.65 -17.15 9.44
C LYS A 533 3.93 -17.56 10.89
N GLU A 534 5.06 -18.22 11.15
CA GLU A 534 5.48 -18.59 12.51
C GLU A 534 5.77 -17.35 13.37
N SER A 535 6.39 -16.31 12.80
CA SER A 535 6.61 -15.04 13.50
C SER A 535 5.28 -14.31 13.78
N MET A 536 4.34 -14.32 12.85
CA MET A 536 3.03 -13.70 13.03
C MET A 536 2.19 -14.41 14.12
N GLU A 537 2.21 -15.75 14.15
CA GLU A 537 1.58 -16.53 15.22
C GLU A 537 2.25 -16.25 16.60
N SER A 538 3.56 -16.04 16.63
CA SER A 538 4.28 -15.61 17.85
C SER A 538 3.87 -14.21 18.32
N ILE A 539 3.72 -13.26 17.39
CA ILE A 539 3.24 -11.90 17.68
C ILE A 539 1.81 -11.91 18.20
N GLU A 540 0.92 -12.74 17.65
CA GLU A 540 -0.46 -12.87 18.16
C GLU A 540 -0.47 -13.38 19.61
N HIS A 541 0.33 -14.40 19.91
CA HIS A 541 0.47 -14.91 21.27
C HIS A 541 1.04 -13.86 22.24
N LEU A 542 2.05 -13.11 21.82
CA LEU A 542 2.65 -12.03 22.60
C LEU A 542 1.63 -10.90 22.85
N THR A 543 0.96 -10.44 21.79
CA THR A 543 -0.05 -9.38 21.86
C THR A 543 -1.22 -9.77 22.74
N SER A 544 -1.68 -11.02 22.66
CA SER A 544 -2.72 -11.57 23.55
C SER A 544 -2.27 -11.59 25.02
N SER A 545 -1.01 -11.96 25.28
CA SER A 545 -0.47 -12.02 26.64
C SER A 545 -0.32 -10.62 27.25
N ILE A 546 0.21 -9.66 26.47
CA ILE A 546 0.30 -8.25 26.85
C ILE A 546 -1.11 -7.65 27.08
N HIS A 547 -2.08 -7.98 26.22
CA HIS A 547 -3.46 -7.52 26.37
C HIS A 547 -4.10 -8.06 27.66
N LYS A 548 -3.91 -9.35 27.96
CA LYS A 548 -4.37 -9.97 29.22
C LYS A 548 -3.76 -9.26 30.44
N LEU A 549 -2.46 -8.98 30.44
CA LEU A 549 -1.79 -8.25 31.52
C LEU A 549 -2.32 -6.82 31.66
N ARG A 550 -2.54 -6.12 30.54
CA ARG A 550 -3.14 -4.79 30.54
C ARG A 550 -4.55 -4.79 31.13
N LEU A 551 -5.38 -5.79 30.82
CA LEU A 551 -6.72 -5.94 31.41
C LEU A 551 -6.64 -6.21 32.92
N SER A 552 -5.72 -7.07 33.36
CA SER A 552 -5.50 -7.32 34.80
C SER A 552 -5.03 -6.06 35.53
N LEU A 553 -4.14 -5.27 34.92
CA LEU A 553 -3.68 -3.99 35.46
C LEU A 553 -4.80 -2.95 35.52
N LEU A 554 -5.66 -2.90 34.51
CA LEU A 554 -6.82 -2.01 34.47
C LEU A 554 -7.84 -2.37 35.54
N LYS A 555 -8.09 -3.67 35.77
CA LYS A 555 -8.91 -4.15 36.89
C LYS A 555 -8.30 -3.78 38.24
N ALA A 556 -6.98 -3.91 38.41
CA ALA A 556 -6.27 -3.49 39.63
C ALA A 556 -6.44 -1.98 39.90
N LYS A 557 -6.36 -1.16 38.85
CA LYS A 557 -6.61 0.29 38.93
C LYS A 557 -8.06 0.63 39.28
N GLU A 558 -9.03 -0.07 38.70
CA GLU A 558 -10.46 0.13 39.02
C GLU A 558 -10.78 -0.29 40.46
N SER A 559 -10.18 -1.38 40.94
CA SER A 559 -10.31 -1.81 42.34
C SER A 559 -9.66 -0.88 43.35
N LEU A 560 -8.68 -0.07 42.94
CA LEU A 560 -8.09 0.98 43.80
C LEU A 560 -9.06 2.14 44.05
N ASN A 561 -9.99 2.39 43.11
CA ASN A 561 -11.00 3.45 43.21
C ASN A 561 -12.30 2.99 43.90
N SER A 562 -12.44 1.69 44.16
CA SER A 562 -13.56 1.07 44.85
C SER A 562 -13.16 0.76 46.29
N GLU A 563 -14.01 1.06 47.27
CA GLU A 563 -13.75 0.90 48.70
C GLU A 563 -13.80 -0.59 49.11
N GLY A 564 -12.83 -1.39 48.64
CA GLY A 564 -12.78 -2.84 48.82
C GLY A 564 -11.34 -3.39 48.86
N THR A 565 -11.01 -4.05 49.98
CA THR A 565 -9.85 -4.93 50.25
C THR A 565 -8.54 -4.64 49.50
N ILE A 566 -7.78 -3.67 50.03
CA ILE A 566 -6.45 -3.24 49.56
C ILE A 566 -5.45 -4.42 49.39
N SER A 567 -5.56 -5.48 50.20
CA SER A 567 -4.69 -6.67 50.10
C SER A 567 -4.82 -7.40 48.75
N SER A 568 -6.01 -7.45 48.17
CA SER A 568 -6.27 -8.18 46.92
C SER A 568 -5.67 -7.47 45.70
N VAL A 569 -5.58 -6.14 45.74
CA VAL A 569 -5.02 -5.32 44.66
C VAL A 569 -3.50 -5.45 44.60
N SER A 570 -2.85 -5.58 45.76
CA SER A 570 -1.39 -5.78 45.84
C SER A 570 -0.96 -7.14 45.26
N GLU A 571 -1.73 -8.20 45.55
CA GLU A 571 -1.50 -9.53 44.99
C GLU A 571 -1.62 -9.54 43.46
N ILE A 572 -2.70 -8.96 42.92
CA ILE A 572 -2.91 -8.85 41.46
C ILE A 572 -1.77 -8.06 40.79
N LEU A 573 -1.26 -7.01 41.45
CA LEU A 573 -0.20 -6.18 40.91
C LEU A 573 1.18 -6.87 40.95
N ASN A 574 1.42 -7.71 41.95
CA ASN A 574 2.61 -8.56 42.02
C ASN A 574 2.55 -9.68 40.97
N ASP A 575 1.38 -10.27 40.75
CA ASP A 575 1.17 -11.28 39.70
C ASP A 575 1.39 -10.68 38.30
N VAL A 576 0.88 -9.48 38.04
CA VAL A 576 1.10 -8.76 36.77
C VAL A 576 2.59 -8.46 36.55
N ILE A 577 3.32 -8.04 37.58
CA ILE A 577 4.76 -7.76 37.48
C ILE A 577 5.55 -9.06 37.27
N HIS A 578 5.19 -10.14 37.96
CA HIS A 578 5.85 -11.43 37.78
C HIS A 578 5.62 -12.03 36.38
N GLU A 579 4.38 -12.01 35.88
CA GLU A 579 4.05 -12.49 34.52
C GLU A 579 4.68 -11.59 33.44
N ALA A 580 4.78 -10.27 33.68
CA ALA A 580 5.51 -9.36 32.79
C ALA A 580 7.03 -9.58 32.80
N GLU A 581 7.65 -9.86 33.95
CA GLU A 581 9.07 -10.20 34.04
C GLU A 581 9.40 -11.54 33.34
N LEU A 582 8.48 -12.51 33.40
CA LEU A 582 8.59 -13.76 32.64
C LEU A 582 8.53 -13.51 31.13
N LEU A 583 7.63 -12.64 30.66
CA LEU A 583 7.58 -12.23 29.25
C LEU A 583 8.83 -11.47 28.82
N ARG A 584 9.35 -10.56 29.66
CA ARG A 584 10.61 -9.85 29.41
C ARG A 584 11.78 -10.84 29.25
N THR A 585 11.83 -11.85 30.10
CA THR A 585 12.86 -12.89 30.06
C THR A 585 12.71 -13.78 28.82
N ALA A 586 11.49 -14.11 28.41
CA ALA A 586 11.22 -14.89 27.20
C ALA A 586 11.60 -14.12 25.93
N LEU A 587 11.30 -12.82 25.86
CA LEU A 587 11.68 -11.95 24.75
C LEU A 587 13.20 -11.72 24.67
N GLY A 588 13.84 -11.48 25.81
CA GLY A 588 15.29 -11.32 25.90
C GLY A 588 16.11 -12.61 25.70
N SER A 589 15.47 -13.79 25.70
CA SER A 589 16.14 -15.09 25.47
C SER A 589 15.82 -15.72 24.11
N SER A 590 14.99 -15.06 23.29
CA SER A 590 14.72 -15.50 21.91
C SER A 590 15.92 -15.18 21.00
N LEU A 591 16.52 -16.21 20.40
CA LEU A 591 17.54 -16.02 19.35
C LEU A 591 16.93 -15.25 18.17
N PRO A 592 17.71 -14.42 17.44
CA PRO A 592 17.24 -13.76 16.24
C PRO A 592 16.67 -14.78 15.25
N THR A 593 15.35 -14.80 15.09
CA THR A 593 14.70 -15.59 14.05
C THR A 593 14.83 -14.82 12.75
N SER A 594 15.95 -15.05 12.07
CA SER A 594 16.20 -14.88 10.63
C SER A 594 17.36 -13.96 10.29
N TRP A 595 18.28 -14.56 9.55
CA TRP A 595 19.47 -13.99 8.94
C TRP A 595 19.02 -13.15 7.73
N SER A 596 19.10 -11.82 7.79
CA SER A 596 19.11 -11.01 6.57
C SER A 596 20.57 -10.84 6.14
N VAL A 597 21.00 -11.65 5.17
CA VAL A 597 22.15 -11.30 4.32
C VAL A 597 21.65 -10.25 3.34
N GLU A 598 21.63 -9.00 3.77
CA GLU A 598 21.74 -7.86 2.87
C GLU A 598 23.20 -7.36 2.97
N ALA A 599 24.14 -8.24 2.63
CA ALA A 599 25.54 -7.88 2.46
C ALA A 599 25.79 -7.68 0.97
N ASP A 600 25.83 -6.41 0.57
CA ASP A 600 26.54 -5.85 -0.58
C ASP A 600 27.06 -6.87 -1.61
N ILE A 601 26.26 -7.11 -2.65
CA ILE A 601 26.81 -7.44 -3.96
C ILE A 601 27.34 -6.12 -4.54
N SER A 602 28.50 -5.69 -4.06
CA SER A 602 29.32 -4.69 -4.73
C SER A 602 30.67 -5.31 -5.10
N TYR A 603 31.15 -4.86 -6.25
CA TYR A 603 32.21 -5.46 -7.06
C TYR A 603 33.53 -5.73 -6.32
N ILE A 604 34.17 -6.82 -6.74
CA ILE A 604 35.57 -7.19 -6.48
C ILE A 604 36.49 -5.98 -6.71
N GLY A 605 37.22 -5.56 -5.66
CA GLY A 605 38.25 -4.53 -5.71
C GLY A 605 39.21 -4.61 -4.52
N TYR A 606 40.44 -5.04 -4.81
CA TYR A 606 41.58 -5.30 -3.93
C TYR A 606 41.88 -4.29 -2.80
N GLY A 607 42.12 -4.83 -1.60
CA GLY A 607 43.32 -4.59 -0.77
C GLY A 607 43.36 -3.34 0.13
N VAL A 608 43.35 -3.54 1.46
CA VAL A 608 44.53 -3.48 2.36
C VAL A 608 44.05 -3.49 3.82
N SER A 609 44.68 -4.38 4.59
CA SER A 609 44.57 -4.52 6.04
C SER A 609 45.15 -3.30 6.77
N SER A 610 44.43 -2.79 7.77
CA SER A 610 45.04 -2.12 8.92
C SER A 610 44.19 -2.29 10.16
N ASP A 611 44.78 -2.99 11.11
CA ASP A 611 44.41 -3.14 12.51
C ASP A 611 44.14 -1.79 13.19
N THR A 612 43.07 -1.69 13.98
CA THR A 612 43.09 -0.93 15.24
C THR A 612 41.94 -1.40 16.11
N GLY A 613 42.29 -1.99 17.26
CA GLY A 613 41.33 -2.47 18.23
C GLY A 613 40.52 -1.33 18.85
N HIS A 614 39.21 -1.49 18.85
CA HIS A 614 38.38 -1.07 19.95
C HIS A 614 37.30 -2.13 20.17
N GLN A 615 37.18 -2.49 21.43
CA GLN A 615 36.22 -3.42 21.96
C GLN A 615 34.81 -2.83 21.82
N GLU A 616 34.14 -3.16 20.72
CA GLU A 616 32.69 -2.96 20.60
C GLU A 616 31.99 -4.25 20.96
N CYS A 617 31.26 -4.18 22.07
CA CYS A 617 30.27 -5.13 22.51
C CYS A 617 29.36 -5.46 21.31
N SER A 618 29.10 -6.74 21.08
CA SER A 618 28.21 -7.20 20.02
C SER A 618 26.87 -6.49 20.15
N ASP A 619 26.59 -5.56 19.24
CA ASP A 619 25.23 -5.13 18.92
C ASP A 619 24.53 -6.34 18.30
N GLU A 620 24.03 -7.21 19.18
CA GLU A 620 23.00 -8.18 18.82
C GLU A 620 21.82 -7.34 18.32
N LYS A 621 21.66 -7.26 17.00
CA LYS A 621 20.44 -6.72 16.38
C LYS A 621 19.27 -7.58 16.87
N ILE A 622 18.64 -7.13 17.95
CA ILE A 622 17.37 -7.66 18.44
C ILE A 622 16.37 -7.49 17.30
N ASP A 623 15.63 -8.55 16.99
CA ASP A 623 14.56 -8.51 15.99
C ASP A 623 13.59 -7.35 16.32
N THR A 624 13.19 -6.58 15.31
CA THR A 624 12.26 -5.44 15.44
C THR A 624 10.97 -5.80 16.19
N VAL A 625 10.53 -7.06 16.05
CA VAL A 625 9.38 -7.63 16.75
C VAL A 625 9.67 -7.82 18.24
N SER A 626 10.81 -8.43 18.57
CA SER A 626 11.25 -8.62 19.96
C SER A 626 11.53 -7.30 20.66
N ALA A 627 12.07 -6.30 19.94
CA ALA A 627 12.29 -4.95 20.46
C ALA A 627 10.98 -4.25 20.82
N THR A 628 10.00 -4.27 19.91
CA THR A 628 8.67 -3.69 20.17
C THR A 628 7.96 -4.42 21.33
N GLY A 629 8.07 -5.75 21.37
CA GLY A 629 7.56 -6.57 22.47
C GLY A 629 8.18 -6.21 23.82
N LEU A 630 9.48 -5.94 23.85
CA LEU A 630 10.22 -5.56 25.06
C LEU A 630 9.72 -4.20 25.59
N GLU A 631 9.59 -3.20 24.72
CA GLU A 631 9.08 -1.87 25.08
C GLU A 631 7.68 -1.93 25.69
N MET A 632 6.78 -2.73 25.10
CA MET A 632 5.41 -2.91 25.62
C MET A 632 5.39 -3.55 27.01
N VAL A 633 6.28 -4.51 27.27
CA VAL A 633 6.40 -5.17 28.58
C VAL A 633 7.04 -4.24 29.61
N GLU A 634 8.03 -3.44 29.24
CA GLU A 634 8.64 -2.43 30.12
C GLU A 634 7.62 -1.36 30.55
N LEU A 635 6.78 -0.88 29.63
CA LEU A 635 5.69 0.05 29.95
C LEU A 635 4.67 -0.57 30.92
N LEU A 636 4.36 -1.86 30.79
CA LEU A 636 3.47 -2.56 31.73
C LEU A 636 4.08 -2.68 33.13
N ILE A 637 5.36 -3.06 33.22
CA ILE A 637 6.08 -3.14 34.51
C ILE A 637 6.13 -1.77 35.17
N PHE A 638 6.47 -0.73 34.43
CA PHE A 638 6.54 0.64 34.93
C PHE A 638 5.17 1.15 35.42
N SER A 639 4.11 0.92 34.63
CA SER A 639 2.74 1.30 35.02
C SER A 639 2.28 0.56 36.27
N ALA A 640 2.64 -0.72 36.42
CA ALA A 640 2.33 -1.51 37.59
C ALA A 640 3.11 -1.04 38.85
N GLN A 641 4.37 -0.62 38.69
CA GLN A 641 5.15 -0.03 39.78
C GLN A 641 4.56 1.30 40.25
N ILE A 642 4.14 2.18 39.34
CA ILE A 642 3.47 3.44 39.70
C ILE A 642 2.18 3.20 40.49
N LEU A 643 1.34 2.25 40.07
CA LEU A 643 0.11 1.91 40.81
C LEU A 643 0.41 1.33 42.20
N ARG A 644 1.54 0.62 42.35
CA ARG A 644 2.00 0.09 43.64
C ARG A 644 2.43 1.23 44.57
N ASP A 645 3.17 2.19 44.04
CA ASP A 645 3.66 3.35 44.80
C ASP A 645 2.51 4.29 45.21
N LEU A 646 1.45 4.36 44.42
CA LEU A 646 0.21 5.05 44.78
C LEU A 646 -0.54 4.33 45.89
N GLN A 647 -0.62 2.99 45.82
CA GLN A 647 -1.23 2.17 46.86
C GLN A 647 -0.51 2.29 48.21
N THR A 648 0.83 2.26 48.23
CA THR A 648 1.62 2.38 49.48
C THR A 648 1.49 3.77 50.12
N LYS A 649 1.36 4.83 49.31
CA LYS A 649 1.05 6.19 49.80
C LYS A 649 -0.35 6.29 50.42
N MET A 650 -1.37 5.68 49.81
CA MET A 650 -2.71 5.69 50.39
C MET A 650 -2.84 4.84 51.66
N VAL A 651 -2.04 3.78 51.81
CA VAL A 651 -1.99 2.98 53.06
C VAL A 651 -1.31 3.74 54.20
N SER A 652 -0.29 4.55 53.91
CA SER A 652 0.44 5.33 54.93
C SER A 652 -0.36 6.53 55.47
N ASP A 653 -1.29 7.09 54.68
CA ASP A 653 -2.21 8.13 55.16
C ASP A 653 -3.35 7.58 56.04
N VAL A 654 -3.63 6.27 56.00
CA VAL A 654 -4.67 5.61 56.81
C VAL A 654 -4.11 5.12 58.17
N GLU A 655 -2.80 4.90 58.32
CA GLU A 655 -2.17 4.55 59.60
C GLU A 655 -1.81 5.76 60.50
N VAL A 656 -2.06 6.99 60.04
CA VAL A 656 -1.76 8.24 60.78
C VAL A 656 -3.03 8.98 61.27
N LEU A 657 -4.21 8.37 61.11
CA LEU A 657 -5.48 8.77 61.74
C LEU A 657 -5.89 7.74 62.79
#